data_AF-A0A419J4Z6-F1
#
_entry.id   AF-A0A419J4Z6-F1
#
_cell.length_a   1.000
_cell.length_b   1.000
_cell.length_c   1.000
_cell.angle_alpha   90.00
_cell.angle_beta   90.00
_cell.angle_gamma   90.00
#
_symmetry.space_group_name_H-M   'P 1'
#
loop_
_entity.id
_entity.type
_entity.pdbx_description
1 polymer ?
#
loop_
_entity_poly.entity_id
_entity_poly.type
_entity_poly.pdbx_seq_one_letter_code
_entity_poly.pdbx_strand_id
1 'polypeptide(L)'
;MTSHKKGSVVIVGGGIGGMQAALDLADSGFKVHLIQKDPSIGGTMVMLDKTFPTGDCSMCMISPKMVEVGRHLNIDVHSLAEVVSVEGNPGDFKVRVRLQARYVDPDKCTGCGDCEVKCPKKLPSEFDQGIGKRKVIYSLFAQAVPNTRAIDAKHCLYLTKGTCRLCEKACKAGAINYEDKDKEIEISTGAIILSPGLDRYDATVRGELGLGRWKNVVSSIQFERILSASGPYKGEVKRPSDERHPVKVAWIQCVGSRDSHNANPWCSSVCCMYATKQAIIAKEHDKHIEPSIFYMEMRAFGKDFDKYVERAKNEYGVRYQRAMISAVKEDPETGNLLMRYADEEGKLIDESFDMVVLSIGIEPHKNAAEFAKTFGIETNPYLFAKTSPLRPVQTSREGIFVTGTYQGPKDIPDTVMQGSAVAGEAMAILSEARGTEAVHKELLPEKDVENEKPRIGVFVCHCGTNIAATVKIDEVVEAAKKLPDVAYVTNTIYACAQDNQDVIKNVVKENNLNRVVIASCTPRTHEPLFQETIRDAGLNKYLFDLADIREQCSWCHMGQKEEATQKAIGIVKMSVAKSRLQKPLKTDSVSVTPACMIIGGGIAGMTSALSLAEQGFDVHIVEMEPELGGLAKNVYRTLEGNDVQEFLKATIAKVKAHQRITVHTGTQVRKTEGFVGNFKTTLTDETVISHGAIILATGGTEYQPTEYHSAESDKVITQRELERRIASGEKLNPGDKYVMIQCVGSREEPNQYCSRICCQDAVKNAIAIKEKNPASQVIILYRDIRTYGLREDYYKKARDIGVLFVRYDVEKKPSVEIEGNKIKIKTHDYMLNRELQLDADWLVLSTGLRPHQTTENTGKMYKVTRNQDGYFLEAHVKLRPVDFPSEGIFVCGLAHAPKNLDETITQSLAAAGRAGVILSHERLAVSGIIAKHKKELCMSCLGCFRVCPFDSPYIGEDGKIAHNEVKCMGCGICAAICPAKAFQVNNFRDDQILAMIDAASECESGVVGG
;
A
#
# COMPACT_ATOMS: atom_id res chain seq x y z
N MET A 1 -24.30 -21.35 23.24
CA MET A 1 -24.52 -22.17 22.03
C MET A 1 -23.19 -22.29 21.33
N THR A 2 -22.63 -23.49 21.20
CA THR A 2 -21.38 -23.70 20.45
C THR A 2 -21.64 -23.42 18.98
N SER A 3 -21.06 -22.34 18.45
CA SER A 3 -21.12 -22.00 17.02
C SER A 3 -20.66 -23.20 16.19
N HIS A 4 -21.47 -23.62 15.21
CA HIS A 4 -21.07 -24.63 14.23
C HIS A 4 -20.05 -24.10 13.20
N LYS A 5 -19.81 -22.78 13.17
CA LYS A 5 -18.90 -22.15 12.22
C LYS A 5 -17.44 -22.38 12.63
N LYS A 6 -16.57 -22.55 11.64
CA LYS A 6 -15.11 -22.61 11.82
C LYS A 6 -14.54 -21.20 12.03
N GLY A 7 -13.64 -21.07 13.00
CA GLY A 7 -12.93 -19.83 13.36
C GLY A 7 -11.66 -19.60 12.54
N SER A 8 -11.61 -20.17 11.33
CA SER A 8 -10.45 -20.14 10.44
C SER A 8 -10.82 -19.62 9.06
N VAL A 9 -9.85 -19.08 8.32
CA VAL A 9 -10.00 -18.54 6.96
C VAL A 9 -8.89 -19.07 6.05
N VAL A 10 -9.26 -19.53 4.86
CA VAL A 10 -8.29 -19.87 3.80
C VAL A 10 -8.08 -18.67 2.89
N ILE A 11 -6.82 -18.30 2.68
CA ILE A 11 -6.43 -17.23 1.75
C ILE A 11 -5.60 -17.84 0.63
N VAL A 12 -6.01 -17.64 -0.62
CA VAL A 12 -5.37 -18.21 -1.80
C VAL A 12 -4.58 -17.12 -2.51
N GLY A 13 -3.27 -17.08 -2.24
CA GLY A 13 -2.31 -16.13 -2.79
C GLY A 13 -1.71 -15.19 -1.74
N GLY A 14 -0.39 -15.30 -1.56
CA GLY A 14 0.44 -14.52 -0.62
C GLY A 14 0.98 -13.20 -1.20
N GLY A 15 0.22 -12.53 -2.08
CA GLY A 15 0.53 -11.17 -2.50
C GLY A 15 0.20 -10.13 -1.40
N ILE A 16 0.48 -8.85 -1.65
CA ILE A 16 0.30 -7.79 -0.63
C ILE A 16 -1.14 -7.71 -0.06
N GLY A 17 -2.17 -7.91 -0.89
CA GLY A 17 -3.56 -7.93 -0.45
C GLY A 17 -3.92 -9.18 0.39
N GLY A 18 -3.35 -10.34 0.04
CA GLY A 18 -3.55 -11.58 0.80
C GLY A 18 -2.83 -11.54 2.16
N MET A 19 -1.62 -10.99 2.19
CA MET A 19 -0.89 -10.76 3.44
C MET A 19 -1.57 -9.73 4.34
N GLN A 20 -2.11 -8.64 3.79
CA GLN A 20 -2.88 -7.67 4.57
C GLN A 20 -4.11 -8.33 5.21
N ALA A 21 -4.87 -9.11 4.43
CA ALA A 21 -6.04 -9.82 4.95
C ALA A 21 -5.64 -10.85 6.02
N ALA A 22 -4.53 -11.56 5.82
CA ALA A 22 -4.02 -12.54 6.77
C ALA A 22 -3.70 -11.91 8.12
N LEU A 23 -2.97 -10.79 8.12
CA LEU A 23 -2.62 -10.05 9.34
C LEU A 23 -3.87 -9.52 10.05
N ASP A 24 -4.76 -8.84 9.32
CA ASP A 24 -5.98 -8.27 9.91
C ASP A 24 -6.87 -9.35 10.55
N LEU A 25 -7.01 -10.52 9.91
CA LEU A 25 -7.77 -11.65 10.48
C LEU A 25 -7.08 -12.27 11.68
N ALA A 26 -5.77 -12.47 11.59
CA ALA A 26 -5.00 -13.15 12.63
C ALA A 26 -4.89 -12.32 13.90
N ASP A 27 -4.67 -11.00 13.77
CA ASP A 27 -4.70 -10.03 14.86
C ASP A 27 -6.10 -9.91 15.48
N SER A 28 -7.15 -10.20 14.71
CA SER A 28 -8.54 -10.21 15.18
C SER A 28 -8.97 -11.51 15.85
N GLY A 29 -8.06 -12.48 16.01
CA GLY A 29 -8.34 -13.75 16.68
C GLY A 29 -8.90 -14.85 15.78
N PHE A 30 -8.57 -14.86 14.49
CA PHE A 30 -8.91 -15.96 13.57
C PHE A 30 -7.66 -16.75 13.18
N LYS A 31 -7.80 -18.05 12.95
CA LYS A 31 -6.75 -18.86 12.33
C LYS A 31 -6.76 -18.63 10.82
N VAL A 32 -5.59 -18.53 10.19
CA VAL A 32 -5.45 -18.29 8.76
C VAL A 32 -4.58 -19.36 8.15
N HIS A 33 -5.04 -19.92 7.03
CA HIS A 33 -4.24 -20.79 6.17
C HIS A 33 -3.96 -20.06 4.86
N LEU A 34 -2.72 -19.61 4.68
CA LEU A 34 -2.27 -18.87 3.51
C LEU A 34 -1.67 -19.84 2.49
N ILE A 35 -2.41 -20.12 1.41
CA ILE A 35 -2.02 -21.01 0.33
C ILE A 35 -1.27 -20.22 -0.73
N GLN A 36 -0.02 -20.59 -1.00
CA GLN A 36 0.86 -19.90 -1.95
C GLN A 36 1.48 -20.89 -2.93
N LYS A 37 1.27 -20.63 -4.23
CA LYS A 37 1.80 -21.47 -5.32
C LYS A 37 3.33 -21.45 -5.39
N ASP A 38 3.94 -20.28 -5.24
CA ASP A 38 5.39 -20.15 -5.28
C ASP A 38 6.05 -20.63 -3.97
N PRO A 39 7.36 -20.91 -3.95
CA PRO A 39 8.06 -21.29 -2.73
C PRO A 39 8.16 -20.18 -1.67
N SER A 40 7.70 -18.95 -2.00
CA SER A 40 7.67 -17.78 -1.11
C SER A 40 6.42 -16.93 -1.35
N ILE A 41 5.97 -16.23 -0.31
CA ILE A 41 5.02 -15.12 -0.41
C ILE A 41 5.71 -13.84 -0.93
N GLY A 42 4.94 -12.81 -1.29
CA GLY A 42 5.42 -11.50 -1.73
C GLY A 42 4.81 -11.02 -3.06
N GLY A 43 4.44 -11.94 -3.95
CA GLY A 43 3.81 -11.64 -5.24
C GLY A 43 4.63 -10.70 -6.14
N THR A 44 3.97 -9.87 -6.94
CA THR A 44 4.67 -8.96 -7.88
C THR A 44 5.44 -7.84 -7.19
N MET A 45 5.02 -7.42 -6.00
CA MET A 45 5.60 -6.26 -5.32
C MET A 45 7.08 -6.47 -4.94
N VAL A 46 7.50 -7.70 -4.63
CA VAL A 46 8.92 -8.01 -4.35
C VAL A 46 9.84 -7.87 -5.57
N MET A 47 9.30 -7.88 -6.79
CA MET A 47 10.09 -7.66 -8.00
C MET A 47 10.37 -6.18 -8.29
N LEU A 48 9.59 -5.26 -7.70
CA LEU A 48 9.72 -3.82 -7.91
C LEU A 48 10.91 -3.27 -7.13
N ASP A 49 11.58 -2.25 -7.67
CA ASP A 49 12.64 -1.53 -6.94
C ASP A 49 12.03 -0.54 -5.93
N LYS A 50 11.29 0.45 -6.46
CA LYS A 50 10.58 1.48 -5.68
C LYS A 50 9.09 1.51 -6.00
N THR A 51 8.29 2.20 -5.18
CA THR A 51 6.84 2.35 -5.37
C THR A 51 6.43 3.82 -5.57
N PHE A 52 5.56 4.11 -6.55
CA PHE A 52 5.02 5.46 -6.78
C PHE A 52 3.87 5.77 -5.84
N PRO A 53 3.56 7.01 -5.45
CA PRO A 53 4.26 8.24 -5.79
C PRO A 53 5.36 8.60 -4.77
N THR A 54 5.49 7.84 -3.68
CA THR A 54 6.39 8.17 -2.57
C THR A 54 7.87 7.95 -2.91
N GLY A 55 8.17 6.99 -3.79
CA GLY A 55 9.54 6.59 -4.10
C GLY A 55 10.13 5.61 -3.08
N ASP A 56 9.33 5.06 -2.17
CA ASP A 56 9.80 4.12 -1.14
C ASP A 56 10.31 2.83 -1.79
N CYS A 57 11.40 2.28 -1.24
CA CYS A 57 11.91 0.97 -1.63
C CYS A 57 10.84 -0.11 -1.39
N SER A 58 10.44 -0.81 -2.45
CA SER A 58 9.38 -1.82 -2.39
C SER A 58 9.70 -2.91 -1.38
N MET A 59 10.95 -3.38 -1.36
CA MET A 59 11.40 -4.41 -0.45
C MET A 59 11.33 -3.96 1.01
N CYS A 60 11.69 -2.71 1.32
CA CYS A 60 11.57 -2.17 2.68
C CYS A 60 10.12 -2.10 3.17
N MET A 61 9.18 -1.89 2.26
CA MET A 61 7.77 -1.81 2.60
C MET A 61 7.15 -3.21 2.78
N ILE A 62 7.46 -4.16 1.89
CA ILE A 62 6.83 -5.49 1.92
C ILE A 62 7.49 -6.47 2.90
N SER A 63 8.82 -6.39 3.07
CA SER A 63 9.59 -7.30 3.94
C SER A 63 9.03 -7.39 5.36
N PRO A 64 8.75 -6.28 6.07
CA PRO A 64 8.19 -6.35 7.42
C PRO A 64 6.88 -7.15 7.47
N LYS A 65 5.96 -6.92 6.53
CA LYS A 65 4.69 -7.66 6.44
C LYS A 65 4.90 -9.14 6.14
N MET A 66 5.84 -9.49 5.27
CA MET A 66 6.15 -10.89 4.99
C MET A 66 6.69 -11.60 6.23
N VAL A 67 7.59 -10.96 6.97
CA VAL A 67 8.16 -11.52 8.21
C VAL A 67 7.08 -11.66 9.28
N GLU A 68 6.22 -10.66 9.43
CA GLU A 68 5.07 -10.68 10.35
C GLU A 68 4.15 -11.86 10.03
N VAL A 69 3.76 -12.03 8.77
CA VAL A 69 2.98 -13.17 8.29
C VAL A 69 3.66 -14.51 8.57
N GLY A 70 4.97 -14.61 8.30
CA GLY A 70 5.73 -15.86 8.49
C GLY A 70 5.94 -16.26 9.96
N ARG A 71 5.78 -15.33 10.90
CA ARG A 71 5.98 -15.57 12.34
C ARG A 71 4.68 -15.60 13.15
N HIS A 72 3.58 -15.13 12.57
CA HIS A 72 2.32 -15.04 13.29
C HIS A 72 1.77 -16.43 13.62
N LEU A 73 1.53 -16.72 14.91
CA LEU A 73 1.09 -18.05 15.38
C LEU A 73 -0.24 -18.51 14.75
N ASN A 74 -1.09 -17.54 14.43
CA ASN A 74 -2.38 -17.80 13.80
C ASN A 74 -2.32 -17.78 12.27
N ILE A 75 -1.15 -17.73 11.64
CA ILE A 75 -1.03 -17.81 10.18
C ILE A 75 -0.14 -19.01 9.80
N ASP A 76 -0.74 -20.00 9.15
CA ASP A 76 -0.01 -21.12 8.56
C ASP A 76 0.27 -20.82 7.08
N VAL A 77 1.53 -20.68 6.71
CA VAL A 77 1.95 -20.45 5.32
C VAL A 77 2.21 -21.78 4.62
N HIS A 78 1.30 -22.16 3.73
CA HIS A 78 1.43 -23.34 2.86
C HIS A 78 2.03 -22.89 1.52
N SER A 79 3.36 -22.96 1.40
CA SER A 79 4.08 -22.64 0.15
C SER A 79 4.22 -23.86 -0.75
N LEU A 80 4.43 -23.65 -2.06
CA LEU A 80 4.35 -24.71 -3.08
C LEU A 80 3.00 -25.45 -3.02
N ALA A 81 1.93 -24.70 -2.77
CA ALA A 81 0.59 -25.25 -2.53
C ALA A 81 -0.45 -24.68 -3.50
N GLU A 82 -1.36 -25.53 -3.95
CA GLU A 82 -2.47 -25.16 -4.84
C GLU A 82 -3.78 -25.79 -4.36
N VAL A 83 -4.88 -25.04 -4.43
CA VAL A 83 -6.22 -25.55 -4.10
C VAL A 83 -6.74 -26.42 -5.25
N VAL A 84 -7.18 -27.62 -4.93
CA VAL A 84 -7.70 -28.62 -5.89
C VAL A 84 -9.22 -28.57 -5.98
N SER A 85 -9.92 -28.42 -4.85
CA SER A 85 -11.38 -28.29 -4.84
C SER A 85 -11.89 -27.61 -3.56
N VAL A 86 -13.07 -26.99 -3.68
CA VAL A 86 -13.78 -26.37 -2.55
C VAL A 86 -15.23 -26.84 -2.50
N GLU A 87 -15.60 -27.44 -1.36
CA GLU A 87 -16.95 -27.91 -1.06
C GLU A 87 -17.49 -27.19 0.19
N GLY A 88 -18.81 -27.21 0.40
CA GLY A 88 -19.44 -26.60 1.58
C GLY A 88 -20.01 -25.19 1.36
N ASN A 89 -20.38 -24.56 2.48
CA ASN A 89 -21.14 -23.31 2.54
C ASN A 89 -20.47 -22.31 3.50
N PRO A 90 -20.84 -21.01 3.48
CA PRO A 90 -20.32 -20.03 4.44
C PRO A 90 -20.37 -20.53 5.88
N GLY A 91 -19.23 -20.45 6.57
CA GLY A 91 -19.05 -20.95 7.94
C GLY A 91 -18.51 -22.39 8.04
N ASP A 92 -18.63 -23.21 6.99
CA ASP A 92 -18.13 -24.60 6.97
C ASP A 92 -17.80 -25.06 5.53
N PHE A 93 -16.65 -24.60 5.04
CA PHE A 93 -16.03 -25.04 3.79
C PHE A 93 -15.00 -26.15 4.05
N LYS A 94 -14.89 -27.08 3.09
CA LYS A 94 -13.81 -28.05 2.99
C LYS A 94 -12.96 -27.76 1.77
N VAL A 95 -11.68 -27.50 1.99
CA VAL A 95 -10.72 -27.11 0.96
C VAL A 95 -9.65 -28.20 0.85
N ARG A 96 -9.56 -28.84 -0.31
CA ARG A 96 -8.46 -29.77 -0.61
C ARG A 96 -7.30 -29.01 -1.23
N VAL A 97 -6.11 -29.16 -0.66
CA VAL A 97 -4.89 -28.47 -1.08
C VAL A 97 -3.82 -29.49 -1.44
N ARG A 98 -3.23 -29.35 -2.62
CA ARG A 98 -2.05 -30.11 -3.04
C ARG A 98 -0.80 -29.34 -2.65
N LEU A 99 0.08 -29.99 -1.90
CA LEU A 99 1.43 -29.55 -1.57
C LEU A 99 2.40 -30.23 -2.52
N GLN A 100 3.11 -29.45 -3.33
CA GLN A 100 4.13 -29.95 -4.25
C GLN A 100 5.42 -30.28 -3.48
N ALA A 101 6.14 -31.30 -3.92
CA ALA A 101 7.42 -31.68 -3.35
C ALA A 101 8.42 -30.51 -3.43
N ARG A 102 8.94 -30.09 -2.27
CA ARG A 102 9.99 -29.06 -2.17
C ARG A 102 11.37 -29.64 -2.39
N TYR A 103 11.53 -30.93 -2.06
CA TYR A 103 12.78 -31.68 -1.99
C TYR A 103 13.81 -31.12 -0.99
N VAL A 104 13.35 -30.22 -0.14
CA VAL A 104 14.11 -29.61 0.97
C VAL A 104 13.13 -29.53 2.13
N ASP A 105 13.51 -30.13 3.25
CA ASP A 105 12.77 -30.08 4.50
C ASP A 105 12.82 -28.65 5.07
N PRO A 106 11.70 -27.92 5.10
CA PRO A 106 11.68 -26.52 5.52
C PRO A 106 12.02 -26.36 7.00
N ASP A 107 11.75 -27.36 7.84
CA ASP A 107 11.99 -27.30 9.29
C ASP A 107 13.48 -27.48 9.64
N LYS A 108 14.24 -28.13 8.75
CA LYS A 108 15.71 -28.30 8.90
C LYS A 108 16.51 -27.25 8.13
N CYS A 109 15.93 -26.64 7.10
CA CYS A 109 16.66 -25.73 6.24
C CYS A 109 16.96 -24.41 6.96
N THR A 110 18.24 -24.11 7.19
CA THR A 110 18.68 -22.83 7.79
C THR A 110 18.75 -21.69 6.79
N GLY A 111 18.46 -21.95 5.52
CA GLY A 111 18.51 -20.94 4.49
C GLY A 111 19.89 -20.28 4.24
N CYS A 112 20.99 -21.01 4.43
CA CYS A 112 22.35 -20.47 4.26
C CYS A 112 22.80 -20.23 2.79
N GLY A 113 22.22 -20.96 1.83
CA GLY A 113 22.58 -20.84 0.41
C GLY A 113 23.83 -21.61 -0.05
N ASP A 114 24.53 -22.33 0.85
CA ASP A 114 25.73 -23.12 0.51
C ASP A 114 25.48 -24.12 -0.64
N CYS A 115 24.28 -24.69 -0.67
CA CYS A 115 23.83 -25.62 -1.70
C CYS A 115 23.71 -24.97 -3.09
N GLU A 116 23.34 -23.69 -3.16
CA GLU A 116 23.18 -22.94 -4.41
C GLU A 116 24.55 -22.71 -5.07
N VAL A 117 25.54 -22.33 -4.26
CA VAL A 117 26.93 -22.13 -4.70
C VAL A 117 27.50 -23.39 -5.36
N LYS A 118 27.21 -24.57 -4.78
CA LYS A 118 27.72 -25.85 -5.28
C LYS A 118 26.91 -26.45 -6.43
N CYS A 119 25.70 -25.96 -6.71
CA CYS A 119 24.91 -26.44 -7.83
C CYS A 119 25.57 -26.07 -9.17
N PRO A 120 25.91 -27.04 -10.05
CA PRO A 120 26.64 -26.75 -11.28
C PRO A 120 25.78 -26.11 -12.36
N LYS A 121 24.49 -26.49 -12.45
CA LYS A 121 23.57 -26.04 -13.49
C LYS A 121 22.98 -24.66 -13.15
N LYS A 122 22.94 -23.78 -14.16
CA LYS A 122 22.31 -22.44 -14.10
C LYS A 122 21.12 -22.41 -15.06
N LEU A 123 20.08 -21.68 -14.68
CA LEU A 123 18.87 -21.45 -15.45
C LEU A 123 18.59 -19.94 -15.53
N PRO A 124 17.85 -19.45 -16.53
CA PRO A 124 17.29 -18.10 -16.47
C PRO A 124 16.46 -17.93 -15.19
N SER A 125 16.61 -16.77 -14.53
CA SER A 125 15.86 -16.44 -13.32
C SER A 125 14.47 -15.93 -13.70
N GLU A 126 13.41 -16.61 -13.25
CA GLU A 126 12.02 -16.19 -13.46
C GLU A 126 11.72 -14.90 -12.67
N PHE A 127 12.31 -14.74 -11.49
CA PHE A 127 12.23 -13.51 -10.69
C PHE A 127 12.85 -12.32 -11.44
N ASP A 128 14.02 -12.53 -12.04
CA ASP A 128 14.70 -11.52 -12.86
C ASP A 128 14.24 -11.50 -14.32
N GLN A 129 13.07 -12.07 -14.65
CA GLN A 129 12.48 -12.02 -15.99
C GLN A 129 13.44 -12.44 -17.12
N GLY A 130 14.27 -13.46 -16.87
CA GLY A 130 15.19 -14.04 -17.83
C GLY A 130 16.46 -13.21 -18.12
N ILE A 131 16.59 -11.99 -17.61
CA ILE A 131 17.82 -11.19 -17.76
C ILE A 131 18.90 -11.59 -16.74
N GLY A 132 18.48 -12.18 -15.61
CA GLY A 132 19.36 -12.80 -14.62
C GLY A 132 19.45 -14.33 -14.75
N LYS A 133 20.35 -14.95 -13.98
CA LYS A 133 20.49 -16.41 -13.89
C LYS A 133 20.37 -16.88 -12.45
N ARG A 134 19.67 -17.99 -12.22
CA ARG A 134 19.59 -18.70 -10.93
C ARG A 134 20.16 -20.12 -11.01
N LYS A 135 20.20 -20.81 -9.88
CA LYS A 135 20.60 -22.22 -9.75
C LYS A 135 19.36 -23.13 -9.69
N VAL A 136 19.56 -24.44 -9.82
CA VAL A 136 18.45 -25.42 -9.80
C VAL A 136 17.88 -25.62 -8.40
N ILE A 137 18.74 -25.70 -7.39
CA ILE A 137 18.35 -25.43 -6.00
C ILE A 137 18.48 -23.93 -5.76
N TYR A 138 17.43 -23.30 -5.24
CA TYR A 138 17.34 -21.84 -5.20
C TYR A 138 16.45 -21.35 -4.06
N SER A 139 16.67 -20.09 -3.66
CA SER A 139 15.63 -19.23 -3.07
C SER A 139 15.01 -18.38 -4.18
N LEU A 140 13.71 -18.08 -4.11
CA LEU A 140 13.04 -17.26 -5.14
C LEU A 140 13.63 -15.86 -5.24
N PHE A 141 13.97 -15.28 -4.08
CA PHE A 141 14.71 -14.02 -3.92
C PHE A 141 15.36 -14.00 -2.53
N ALA A 142 16.21 -13.02 -2.26
CA ALA A 142 17.07 -13.01 -1.07
C ALA A 142 16.30 -12.94 0.26
N GLN A 143 15.17 -12.21 0.30
CA GLN A 143 14.32 -12.01 1.49
C GLN A 143 13.06 -12.89 1.46
N ALA A 144 13.11 -14.05 0.78
CA ALA A 144 11.97 -14.94 0.65
C ALA A 144 11.44 -15.41 2.02
N VAL A 145 10.11 -15.54 2.12
CA VAL A 145 9.41 -16.08 3.29
C VAL A 145 8.47 -17.21 2.83
N PRO A 146 8.63 -18.44 3.34
CA PRO A 146 9.67 -18.89 4.27
C PRO A 146 11.08 -18.81 3.65
N ASN A 147 12.11 -18.54 4.46
CA ASN A 147 13.52 -18.45 4.03
C ASN A 147 14.13 -19.86 3.79
N THR A 148 13.51 -20.62 2.90
CA THR A 148 13.86 -22.02 2.60
C THR A 148 14.18 -22.18 1.12
N ARG A 149 14.88 -23.26 0.76
CA ARG A 149 15.22 -23.55 -0.64
C ARG A 149 14.17 -24.46 -1.25
N ALA A 150 14.08 -24.45 -2.57
CA ALA A 150 13.35 -25.43 -3.35
C ALA A 150 14.26 -25.98 -4.45
N ILE A 151 14.02 -27.23 -4.87
CA ILE A 151 14.71 -27.83 -6.01
C ILE A 151 13.76 -27.87 -7.21
N ASP A 152 14.18 -27.27 -8.31
CA ASP A 152 13.51 -27.44 -9.60
C ASP A 152 13.76 -28.87 -10.13
N ALA A 153 12.79 -29.75 -9.88
CA ALA A 153 12.87 -31.18 -10.20
C ALA A 153 13.11 -31.45 -11.69
N LYS A 154 12.52 -30.64 -12.57
CA LYS A 154 12.63 -30.81 -14.04
C LYS A 154 14.07 -30.61 -14.52
N HIS A 155 14.85 -29.82 -13.80
CA HIS A 155 16.21 -29.48 -14.20
C HIS A 155 17.29 -30.10 -13.32
N CYS A 156 16.94 -30.71 -12.18
CA CYS A 156 17.86 -31.36 -11.24
C CYS A 156 18.50 -32.61 -11.82
N LEU A 157 19.84 -32.63 -11.88
CA LEU A 157 20.60 -33.75 -12.45
C LEU A 157 20.48 -35.05 -11.62
N TYR A 158 20.19 -34.96 -10.32
CA TYR A 158 19.92 -36.14 -9.51
C TYR A 158 18.50 -36.69 -9.74
N LEU A 159 17.48 -35.83 -9.65
CA LEU A 159 16.09 -36.27 -9.84
C LEU A 159 15.79 -36.74 -11.27
N THR A 160 16.53 -36.23 -12.27
CA THR A 160 16.34 -36.63 -13.68
C THR A 160 17.30 -37.73 -14.16
N LYS A 161 18.53 -37.80 -13.65
CA LYS A 161 19.58 -38.72 -14.15
C LYS A 161 20.32 -39.52 -13.06
N GLY A 162 20.07 -39.25 -11.78
CA GLY A 162 20.73 -39.93 -10.65
C GLY A 162 22.18 -39.52 -10.37
N THR A 163 22.72 -38.47 -11.01
CA THR A 163 24.19 -38.26 -11.06
C THR A 163 24.80 -37.18 -10.16
N CYS A 164 24.03 -36.28 -9.51
CA CYS A 164 24.60 -35.11 -8.81
C CYS A 164 24.07 -34.87 -7.39
N ARG A 165 24.88 -35.13 -6.36
CA ARG A 165 24.50 -34.92 -4.93
C ARG A 165 25.26 -33.79 -4.24
N LEU A 166 25.71 -32.78 -4.98
CA LEU A 166 26.56 -31.71 -4.43
C LEU A 166 25.85 -30.82 -3.40
N CYS A 167 24.57 -30.51 -3.61
CA CYS A 167 23.77 -29.73 -2.65
C CYS A 167 23.53 -30.49 -1.34
N GLU A 168 23.28 -31.80 -1.42
CA GLU A 168 23.16 -32.69 -0.25
C GLU A 168 24.47 -32.68 0.57
N LYS A 169 25.63 -32.88 -0.10
CA LYS A 169 26.94 -32.84 0.56
C LYS A 169 27.30 -31.48 1.18
N ALA A 170 26.79 -30.38 0.61
CA ALA A 170 27.01 -29.04 1.12
C ALA A 170 26.09 -28.67 2.28
N CYS A 171 24.95 -29.35 2.43
CA CYS A 171 23.94 -29.02 3.42
C CYS A 171 24.30 -29.59 4.80
N LYS A 172 24.95 -28.78 5.64
CA LYS A 172 25.31 -29.16 7.02
C LYS A 172 24.09 -29.52 7.88
N ALA A 173 22.93 -28.92 7.60
CA ALA A 173 21.69 -29.16 8.33
C ALA A 173 20.97 -30.46 7.92
N GLY A 174 21.43 -31.16 6.87
CA GLY A 174 20.79 -32.39 6.41
C GLY A 174 19.35 -32.19 5.88
N ALA A 175 19.06 -31.01 5.33
CA ALA A 175 17.71 -30.63 4.92
C ALA A 175 17.32 -31.12 3.52
N ILE A 176 18.26 -31.57 2.68
CA ILE A 176 17.94 -32.04 1.32
C ILE A 176 17.24 -33.40 1.40
N ASN A 177 16.06 -33.52 0.79
CA ASN A 177 15.27 -34.74 0.78
C ASN A 177 14.73 -35.03 -0.64
N TYR A 178 15.45 -35.84 -1.41
CA TYR A 178 15.03 -36.19 -2.77
C TYR A 178 13.81 -37.13 -2.84
N GLU A 179 13.43 -37.77 -1.73
CA GLU A 179 12.29 -38.69 -1.65
C GLU A 179 10.97 -37.96 -1.30
N ASP A 180 11.02 -36.63 -1.15
CA ASP A 180 9.83 -35.81 -0.95
C ASP A 180 8.87 -35.95 -2.15
N LYS A 181 7.58 -36.03 -1.87
CA LYS A 181 6.52 -36.29 -2.86
C LYS A 181 5.36 -35.35 -2.64
N ASP A 182 4.63 -35.09 -3.71
CA ASP A 182 3.39 -34.34 -3.66
C ASP A 182 2.40 -35.02 -2.68
N LYS A 183 1.71 -34.21 -1.88
CA LYS A 183 0.73 -34.65 -0.88
C LYS A 183 -0.54 -33.83 -1.02
N GLU A 184 -1.67 -34.39 -0.63
CA GLU A 184 -2.93 -33.64 -0.52
C GLU A 184 -3.36 -33.58 0.95
N ILE A 185 -3.77 -32.41 1.39
CA ILE A 185 -4.32 -32.14 2.72
C ILE A 185 -5.74 -31.58 2.59
N GLU A 186 -6.56 -31.79 3.60
CA GLU A 186 -7.89 -31.19 3.70
C GLU A 186 -7.91 -30.17 4.83
N ILE A 187 -8.42 -28.98 4.54
CA ILE A 187 -8.56 -27.87 5.50
C ILE A 187 -10.05 -27.55 5.62
N SER A 188 -10.58 -27.60 6.85
CA SER A 188 -11.93 -27.10 7.16
C SER A 188 -11.83 -25.63 7.54
N THR A 189 -12.68 -24.76 6.98
CA THR A 189 -12.56 -23.30 7.16
C THR A 189 -13.91 -22.59 7.06
N GLY A 190 -14.03 -21.41 7.67
CA GLY A 190 -15.29 -20.66 7.68
C GLY A 190 -15.49 -19.75 6.48
N ALA A 191 -14.40 -19.24 5.91
CA ALA A 191 -14.42 -18.30 4.79
C ALA A 191 -13.22 -18.51 3.86
N ILE A 192 -13.33 -18.05 2.62
CA ILE A 192 -12.27 -18.14 1.62
C ILE A 192 -12.01 -16.76 0.99
N ILE A 193 -10.75 -16.38 0.88
CA ILE A 193 -10.33 -15.12 0.24
C ILE A 193 -9.41 -15.44 -0.94
N LEU A 194 -9.76 -14.92 -2.10
CA LEU A 194 -9.01 -15.11 -3.35
C LEU A 194 -8.11 -13.90 -3.62
N SER A 195 -6.81 -14.13 -3.69
CA SER A 195 -5.77 -13.13 -3.99
C SER A 195 -4.66 -13.70 -4.92
N PRO A 196 -5.01 -14.40 -6.03
CA PRO A 196 -4.02 -15.11 -6.83
C PRO A 196 -3.07 -14.19 -7.64
N GLY A 197 -3.32 -12.87 -7.64
CA GLY A 197 -2.59 -11.93 -8.49
C GLY A 197 -3.06 -11.96 -9.94
N LEU A 198 -2.20 -11.54 -10.87
CA LEU A 198 -2.42 -11.55 -12.32
C LEU A 198 -1.14 -11.97 -13.04
N ASP A 199 -1.32 -12.42 -14.29
CA ASP A 199 -0.24 -12.53 -15.26
C ASP A 199 0.08 -11.15 -15.87
N ARG A 200 1.22 -11.10 -16.57
CA ARG A 200 1.70 -9.92 -17.27
C ARG A 200 1.62 -10.20 -18.77
N TYR A 201 1.21 -9.20 -19.52
CA TYR A 201 1.13 -9.33 -20.97
C TYR A 201 2.49 -9.67 -21.57
N ASP A 202 2.52 -10.73 -22.38
CA ASP A 202 3.71 -11.12 -23.12
C ASP A 202 3.90 -10.22 -24.36
N ALA A 203 4.73 -9.19 -24.21
CA ALA A 203 5.00 -8.24 -25.29
C ALA A 203 5.81 -8.80 -26.46
N THR A 204 6.28 -10.06 -26.41
CA THR A 204 6.90 -10.70 -27.59
C THR A 204 5.91 -10.90 -28.75
N VAL A 205 4.60 -10.94 -28.45
CA VAL A 205 3.51 -10.97 -29.44
C VAL A 205 3.53 -9.70 -30.32
N ARG A 206 3.98 -8.57 -29.76
CA ARG A 206 4.14 -7.29 -30.48
C ARG A 206 5.53 -7.22 -31.10
N GLY A 207 5.80 -8.11 -32.07
CA GLY A 207 7.12 -8.27 -32.69
C GLY A 207 7.67 -6.98 -33.33
N GLU A 208 6.82 -6.04 -33.70
CA GLU A 208 7.19 -4.71 -34.20
C GLU A 208 7.82 -3.81 -33.14
N LEU A 209 7.59 -4.08 -31.85
CA LEU A 209 8.22 -3.37 -30.73
C LEU A 209 9.55 -4.00 -30.29
N GLY A 210 9.85 -5.21 -30.75
CA GLY A 210 11.19 -5.79 -30.69
C GLY A 210 11.61 -6.49 -29.40
N LEU A 211 10.70 -6.72 -28.43
CA LEU A 211 11.04 -7.48 -27.22
C LEU A 211 11.45 -8.92 -27.57
N GLY A 212 12.59 -9.37 -27.04
CA GLY A 212 13.17 -10.69 -27.35
C GLY A 212 13.93 -10.76 -28.68
N ARG A 213 13.77 -9.75 -29.56
CA ARG A 213 14.54 -9.60 -30.80
C ARG A 213 15.74 -8.66 -30.61
N TRP A 214 15.50 -7.49 -30.05
CA TRP A 214 16.51 -6.47 -29.77
C TRP A 214 16.87 -6.50 -28.28
N LYS A 215 18.16 -6.63 -27.95
CA LYS A 215 18.59 -6.79 -26.55
C LYS A 215 18.29 -5.55 -25.69
N ASN A 216 18.28 -4.37 -26.30
CA ASN A 216 18.01 -3.10 -25.61
C ASN A 216 16.53 -2.74 -25.51
N VAL A 217 15.64 -3.60 -26.00
CA VAL A 217 14.20 -3.52 -25.72
C VAL A 217 13.91 -4.40 -24.51
N VAL A 218 13.46 -3.80 -23.42
CA VAL A 218 13.14 -4.50 -22.17
C VAL A 218 11.69 -4.23 -21.77
N SER A 219 11.06 -5.16 -21.06
CA SER A 219 9.78 -4.91 -20.41
C SER A 219 9.94 -4.02 -19.17
N SER A 220 8.86 -3.38 -18.73
CA SER A 220 8.85 -2.57 -17.52
C SER A 220 9.30 -3.36 -16.27
N ILE A 221 8.96 -4.64 -16.15
CA ILE A 221 9.43 -5.45 -15.02
C ILE A 221 10.90 -5.83 -15.17
N GLN A 222 11.40 -6.13 -16.37
CA GLN A 222 12.85 -6.27 -16.58
C GLN A 222 13.58 -4.99 -16.16
N PHE A 223 13.03 -3.82 -16.49
CA PHE A 223 13.60 -2.55 -16.06
C PHE A 223 13.55 -2.34 -14.54
N GLU A 224 12.50 -2.76 -13.83
CA GLU A 224 12.52 -2.80 -12.34
C GLU A 224 13.69 -3.64 -11.81
N ARG A 225 13.96 -4.78 -12.45
CA ARG A 225 15.08 -5.64 -12.06
C ARG A 225 16.42 -4.99 -12.39
N ILE A 226 16.54 -4.22 -13.47
CA ILE A 226 17.74 -3.42 -13.77
C ILE A 226 17.98 -2.37 -12.68
N LEU A 227 16.93 -1.62 -12.28
CA LEU A 227 17.00 -0.59 -11.24
C LEU A 227 17.33 -1.16 -9.85
N SER A 228 16.92 -2.40 -9.57
CA SER A 228 17.03 -2.98 -8.24
C SER A 228 18.48 -3.24 -7.83
N ALA A 229 18.84 -2.83 -6.61
CA ALA A 229 20.11 -3.17 -5.96
C ALA A 229 20.33 -4.70 -5.82
N SER A 230 19.25 -5.48 -5.79
CA SER A 230 19.27 -6.95 -5.75
C SER A 230 19.16 -7.60 -7.14
N GLY A 231 19.09 -6.79 -8.19
CA GLY A 231 18.93 -7.23 -9.56
C GLY A 231 20.24 -7.63 -10.25
N PRO A 232 20.16 -8.06 -11.52
CA PRO A 232 21.32 -8.56 -12.26
C PRO A 232 22.45 -7.54 -12.41
N TYR A 233 22.14 -6.24 -12.48
CA TYR A 233 23.11 -5.15 -12.62
C TYR A 233 23.37 -4.39 -11.31
N LYS A 234 22.89 -4.91 -10.16
CA LYS A 234 23.13 -4.34 -8.82
C LYS A 234 22.76 -2.85 -8.68
N GLY A 235 21.72 -2.42 -9.39
CA GLY A 235 21.23 -1.05 -9.38
C GLY A 235 21.92 -0.10 -10.37
N GLU A 236 22.88 -0.57 -11.17
CA GLU A 236 23.43 0.23 -12.27
C GLU A 236 22.55 0.09 -13.51
N VAL A 237 22.08 1.23 -14.07
CA VAL A 237 21.25 1.23 -15.27
C VAL A 237 22.13 0.96 -16.49
N LYS A 238 22.07 -0.28 -17.00
CA LYS A 238 22.93 -0.76 -18.09
C LYS A 238 22.13 -1.35 -19.23
N ARG A 239 22.61 -1.12 -20.45
CA ARG A 239 22.13 -1.75 -21.69
C ARG A 239 22.39 -3.27 -21.65
N PRO A 240 21.37 -4.12 -21.85
CA PRO A 240 21.61 -5.56 -21.89
C PRO A 240 22.47 -6.04 -23.07
N SER A 241 22.64 -5.23 -24.13
CA SER A 241 23.48 -5.62 -25.26
C SER A 241 24.98 -5.60 -24.98
N ASP A 242 25.45 -4.57 -24.28
CA ASP A 242 26.86 -4.19 -24.18
C ASP A 242 27.27 -3.64 -22.80
N GLU A 243 26.36 -3.66 -21.82
CA GLU A 243 26.55 -3.19 -20.44
C GLU A 243 26.93 -1.69 -20.29
N ARG A 244 26.79 -0.89 -21.35
CA ARG A 244 27.01 0.56 -21.29
C ARG A 244 25.84 1.28 -20.61
N HIS A 245 26.12 2.43 -20.03
CA HIS A 245 25.09 3.32 -19.49
C HIS A 245 24.29 3.96 -20.64
N PRO A 246 22.95 3.83 -20.67
CA PRO A 246 22.14 4.51 -21.68
C PRO A 246 22.01 6.00 -21.33
N VAL A 247 21.97 6.86 -22.35
CA VAL A 247 21.68 8.29 -22.19
C VAL A 247 20.21 8.53 -22.51
N LYS A 248 19.75 8.17 -23.70
CA LYS A 248 18.36 8.33 -24.12
C LYS A 248 17.56 7.06 -23.86
N VAL A 249 16.56 7.15 -22.98
CA VAL A 249 15.68 6.02 -22.64
C VAL A 249 14.23 6.37 -22.94
N ALA A 250 13.57 5.54 -23.75
CA ALA A 250 12.16 5.71 -24.11
C ALA A 250 11.26 4.70 -23.39
N TRP A 251 10.12 5.15 -22.87
CA TRP A 251 9.04 4.29 -22.38
C TRP A 251 7.88 4.32 -23.36
N ILE A 252 7.41 3.15 -23.79
CA ILE A 252 6.25 3.02 -24.66
C ILE A 252 5.06 2.57 -23.82
N GLN A 253 4.03 3.41 -23.71
CA GLN A 253 2.86 3.14 -22.89
C GLN A 253 1.84 2.23 -23.59
N CYS A 254 0.94 1.64 -22.80
CA CYS A 254 -0.19 0.82 -23.26
C CYS A 254 0.20 -0.42 -24.06
N VAL A 255 1.40 -0.97 -23.86
CA VAL A 255 1.80 -2.22 -24.50
C VAL A 255 1.00 -3.35 -23.86
N GLY A 256 0.14 -4.04 -24.63
CA GLY A 256 -0.72 -5.09 -24.09
C GLY A 256 -2.01 -4.57 -23.42
N SER A 257 -2.43 -3.34 -23.69
CA SER A 257 -3.65 -2.74 -23.12
C SER A 257 -4.28 -1.73 -24.08
N ARG A 258 -5.61 -1.58 -24.00
CA ARG A 258 -6.41 -0.66 -24.82
C ARG A 258 -6.29 -0.90 -26.33
N ASP A 259 -6.13 -2.16 -26.71
CA ASP A 259 -6.09 -2.61 -28.10
C ASP A 259 -6.80 -3.96 -28.16
N SER A 260 -7.94 -4.01 -28.83
CA SER A 260 -8.80 -5.21 -28.89
C SER A 260 -8.40 -6.22 -29.97
N HIS A 261 -7.41 -5.90 -30.81
CA HIS A 261 -7.01 -6.76 -31.92
C HIS A 261 -5.89 -7.72 -31.50
N ASN A 262 -4.81 -7.16 -30.95
CA ASN A 262 -3.59 -7.91 -30.60
C ASN A 262 -3.27 -7.89 -29.10
N ALA A 263 -4.19 -7.40 -28.26
CA ALA A 263 -3.96 -7.22 -26.85
C ALA A 263 -5.28 -7.20 -26.05
N ASN A 264 -5.19 -6.75 -24.81
CA ASN A 264 -6.32 -6.60 -23.92
C ASN A 264 -7.09 -5.29 -24.21
N PRO A 265 -8.44 -5.30 -24.32
CA PRO A 265 -9.23 -4.10 -24.60
C PRO A 265 -9.32 -3.12 -23.42
N TRP A 266 -8.90 -3.51 -22.21
CA TRP A 266 -8.96 -2.67 -21.02
C TRP A 266 -7.68 -1.89 -20.75
N CYS A 267 -7.77 -0.94 -19.82
CA CYS A 267 -6.61 -0.24 -19.28
C CYS A 267 -6.03 -0.98 -18.08
N SER A 268 -4.71 -1.12 -18.03
CA SER A 268 -4.01 -1.77 -16.91
C SER A 268 -3.91 -0.93 -15.63
N SER A 269 -4.45 0.29 -15.61
CA SER A 269 -4.52 1.24 -14.48
C SER A 269 -3.20 1.74 -13.88
N VAL A 270 -2.09 1.01 -13.98
CA VAL A 270 -0.84 1.31 -13.26
C VAL A 270 0.31 1.77 -14.16
N CYS A 271 0.22 1.52 -15.47
CA CYS A 271 1.32 1.70 -16.41
C CYS A 271 1.78 3.14 -16.62
N CYS A 272 0.87 4.10 -16.55
CA CYS A 272 1.22 5.52 -16.52
C CYS A 272 2.14 5.84 -15.33
N MET A 273 1.78 5.36 -14.14
CA MET A 273 2.45 5.75 -12.91
C MET A 273 3.76 5.03 -12.68
N TYR A 274 3.85 3.73 -12.99
CA TYR A 274 5.14 3.07 -12.86
C TYR A 274 6.14 3.58 -13.91
N ALA A 275 5.70 4.00 -15.11
CA ALA A 275 6.61 4.55 -16.12
C ALA A 275 7.16 5.91 -15.67
N THR A 276 6.30 6.79 -15.15
CA THR A 276 6.71 8.05 -14.52
C THR A 276 7.71 7.80 -13.39
N LYS A 277 7.43 6.79 -12.55
CA LYS A 277 8.34 6.39 -11.48
C LYS A 277 9.68 5.90 -12.01
N GLN A 278 9.67 4.94 -12.93
CA GLN A 278 10.89 4.40 -13.53
C GLN A 278 11.74 5.48 -14.18
N ALA A 279 11.13 6.46 -14.86
CA ALA A 279 11.83 7.61 -15.44
C ALA A 279 12.50 8.50 -14.36
N ILE A 280 11.80 8.82 -13.27
CA ILE A 280 12.36 9.56 -12.13
C ILE A 280 13.53 8.78 -11.52
N ILE A 281 13.31 7.51 -11.17
CA ILE A 281 14.32 6.68 -10.48
C ILE A 281 15.53 6.43 -11.38
N ALA A 282 15.34 6.21 -12.69
CA ALA A 282 16.46 6.09 -13.62
C ALA A 282 17.36 7.35 -13.57
N LYS A 283 16.75 8.54 -13.53
CA LYS A 283 17.51 9.80 -13.43
C LYS A 283 18.14 10.05 -12.06
N GLU A 284 17.57 9.51 -11.00
CA GLU A 284 18.21 9.48 -9.67
C GLU A 284 19.44 8.58 -9.65
N HIS A 285 19.40 7.45 -10.37
CA HIS A 285 20.53 6.52 -10.49
C HIS A 285 21.62 7.07 -11.42
N ASP A 286 21.25 7.73 -12.52
CA ASP A 286 22.19 8.36 -13.45
C ASP A 286 21.62 9.67 -13.98
N LYS A 287 22.24 10.79 -13.58
CA LYS A 287 21.79 12.15 -13.93
C LYS A 287 21.87 12.47 -15.42
N HIS A 288 22.64 11.69 -16.19
CA HIS A 288 22.78 11.88 -17.64
C HIS A 288 21.60 11.27 -18.43
N ILE A 289 20.75 10.47 -17.79
CA ILE A 289 19.60 9.89 -18.46
C ILE A 289 18.60 10.99 -18.88
N GLU A 290 18.21 10.93 -20.14
CA GLU A 290 17.19 11.74 -20.81
C GLU A 290 15.93 10.88 -21.02
N PRO A 291 14.99 10.85 -20.05
CA PRO A 291 13.82 9.99 -20.13
C PRO A 291 12.71 10.59 -20.99
N SER A 292 12.15 9.78 -21.89
CA SER A 292 11.00 10.14 -22.72
C SER A 292 9.86 9.12 -22.61
N ILE A 293 8.66 9.57 -22.30
CA ILE A 293 7.46 8.71 -22.17
C ILE A 293 6.52 8.97 -23.34
N PHE A 294 6.29 7.96 -24.16
CA PHE A 294 5.40 7.97 -25.31
C PHE A 294 4.04 7.39 -24.94
N TYR A 295 2.99 8.22 -24.97
CA TYR A 295 1.68 7.88 -24.42
C TYR A 295 0.51 8.29 -25.31
N MET A 296 -0.64 7.65 -25.10
CA MET A 296 -1.92 8.09 -25.71
C MET A 296 -2.65 9.09 -24.81
N GLU A 297 -2.86 8.72 -23.54
CA GLU A 297 -3.55 9.53 -22.54
C GLU A 297 -2.94 9.28 -21.16
N MET A 298 -2.83 10.31 -20.34
CA MET A 298 -2.21 10.21 -19.02
C MET A 298 -3.25 9.92 -17.94
N ARG A 299 -3.21 8.69 -17.40
CA ARG A 299 -4.17 8.19 -16.40
C ARG A 299 -3.61 8.23 -14.98
N ALA A 300 -3.27 9.44 -14.53
CA ALA A 300 -2.76 9.73 -13.19
C ALA A 300 -3.91 10.04 -12.20
N PHE A 301 -4.80 9.07 -11.95
CA PHE A 301 -6.09 9.30 -11.27
C PHE A 301 -6.07 9.19 -9.74
N GLY A 302 -5.02 8.62 -9.16
CA GLY A 302 -4.88 8.46 -7.70
C GLY A 302 -4.58 9.77 -6.98
N LYS A 303 -4.70 9.74 -5.65
CA LYS A 303 -4.34 10.89 -4.80
C LYS A 303 -2.87 11.27 -5.04
N ASP A 304 -2.63 12.55 -5.29
CA ASP A 304 -1.32 13.14 -5.63
C ASP A 304 -0.64 12.62 -6.91
N PHE A 305 -1.33 11.82 -7.76
CA PHE A 305 -0.70 11.27 -8.97
C PHE A 305 -0.45 12.31 -10.06
N ASP A 306 -1.38 13.26 -10.29
CA ASP A 306 -1.13 14.38 -11.22
C ASP A 306 0.08 15.21 -10.76
N LYS A 307 0.18 15.52 -9.46
CA LYS A 307 1.33 16.24 -8.89
C LYS A 307 2.64 15.48 -9.09
N TYR A 308 2.62 14.15 -8.98
CA TYR A 308 3.77 13.30 -9.26
C TYR A 308 4.21 13.37 -10.74
N VAL A 309 3.27 13.43 -11.68
CA VAL A 309 3.56 13.64 -13.11
C VAL A 309 4.13 15.03 -13.37
N GLU A 310 3.57 16.07 -12.76
CA GLU A 310 4.10 17.45 -12.88
C GLU A 310 5.51 17.56 -12.27
N ARG A 311 5.76 16.90 -11.13
CA ARG A 311 7.11 16.79 -10.56
C ARG A 311 8.09 16.15 -11.52
N ALA A 312 7.69 15.05 -12.18
CA ALA A 312 8.53 14.37 -13.17
C ALA A 312 8.92 15.30 -14.33
N LYS A 313 7.99 16.13 -14.82
CA LYS A 313 8.25 17.12 -15.87
C LYS A 313 9.18 18.22 -15.40
N ASN A 314 8.82 18.87 -14.28
CA ASN A 314 9.40 20.15 -13.88
C ASN A 314 10.73 20.00 -13.13
N GLU A 315 10.88 18.95 -12.31
CA GLU A 315 12.10 18.74 -11.50
C GLU A 315 13.06 17.73 -12.11
N TYR A 316 12.54 16.73 -12.83
CA TYR A 316 13.35 15.65 -13.42
C TYR A 316 13.45 15.74 -14.95
N GLY A 317 12.82 16.72 -15.60
CA GLY A 317 12.93 16.91 -17.05
C GLY A 317 12.46 15.70 -17.86
N VAL A 318 11.48 14.94 -17.35
CA VAL A 318 10.88 13.81 -18.09
C VAL A 318 10.05 14.37 -19.25
N ARG A 319 10.41 14.01 -20.48
CA ARG A 319 9.70 14.43 -21.68
C ARG A 319 8.47 13.54 -21.89
N TYR A 320 7.28 14.13 -21.94
CA TYR A 320 6.04 13.40 -22.24
C TYR A 320 5.62 13.69 -23.68
N GLN A 321 5.76 12.70 -24.55
CA GLN A 321 5.37 12.80 -25.95
C GLN A 321 4.05 12.06 -26.17
N ARG A 322 2.99 12.79 -26.58
CA ARG A 322 1.75 12.14 -26.98
C ARG A 322 1.90 11.58 -28.39
N ALA A 323 2.25 10.30 -28.49
CA ALA A 323 2.35 9.60 -29.77
C ALA A 323 2.24 8.08 -29.57
N MET A 324 1.65 7.41 -30.55
CA MET A 324 1.71 5.95 -30.63
C MET A 324 2.90 5.54 -31.49
N ILE A 325 3.74 4.67 -30.94
CA ILE A 325 4.90 4.13 -31.65
C ILE A 325 4.46 2.98 -32.54
N SER A 326 4.81 3.08 -33.82
CA SER A 326 4.44 2.07 -34.83
C SER A 326 5.39 0.88 -34.83
N ALA A 327 6.70 1.12 -34.71
CA ALA A 327 7.72 0.08 -34.68
C ALA A 327 9.03 0.59 -34.07
N VAL A 328 9.85 -0.34 -33.59
CA VAL A 328 11.22 -0.11 -33.11
C VAL A 328 12.20 -0.88 -34.00
N LYS A 329 13.23 -0.19 -34.49
CA LYS A 329 14.29 -0.80 -35.32
C LYS A 329 15.64 -0.64 -34.63
N GLU A 330 16.47 -1.67 -34.65
CA GLU A 330 17.85 -1.58 -34.15
C GLU A 330 18.79 -1.11 -35.27
N ASP A 331 19.68 -0.19 -34.94
CA ASP A 331 20.87 0.12 -35.72
C ASP A 331 21.93 -0.98 -35.45
N PRO A 332 22.31 -1.77 -36.47
CA PRO A 332 23.20 -2.92 -36.27
C PRO A 332 24.63 -2.54 -35.87
N GLU A 333 25.07 -1.30 -36.10
CA GLU A 333 26.42 -0.87 -35.75
C GLU A 333 26.54 -0.48 -34.26
N THR A 334 25.51 0.21 -33.75
CA THR A 334 25.53 0.80 -32.40
C THR A 334 24.68 0.03 -31.39
N GLY A 335 23.74 -0.81 -31.86
CA GLY A 335 22.70 -1.43 -31.06
C GLY A 335 21.64 -0.44 -30.56
N ASN A 336 21.65 0.81 -31.05
CA ASN A 336 20.67 1.82 -30.67
C ASN A 336 19.34 1.56 -31.38
N LEU A 337 18.26 2.12 -30.82
CA LEU A 337 16.90 1.84 -31.22
C LEU A 337 16.29 3.09 -31.87
N LEU A 338 16.04 3.00 -33.17
CA LEU A 338 15.34 4.02 -33.94
C LEU A 338 13.83 3.87 -33.74
N MET A 339 13.20 4.95 -33.29
CA MET A 339 11.76 5.08 -33.12
C MET A 339 11.21 6.16 -34.05
N ARG A 340 10.17 5.82 -34.80
CA ARG A 340 9.43 6.75 -35.66
C ARG A 340 8.06 7.06 -35.06
N TYR A 341 7.74 8.34 -34.92
CA TYR A 341 6.45 8.80 -34.40
C TYR A 341 6.03 10.14 -35.03
N ALA A 342 4.74 10.48 -34.94
CA ALA A 342 4.25 11.81 -35.30
C ALA A 342 4.18 12.70 -34.05
N ASP A 343 4.64 13.95 -34.14
CA ASP A 343 4.36 14.96 -33.13
C ASP A 343 2.91 15.46 -33.19
N GLU A 344 2.55 16.40 -32.33
CA GLU A 344 1.16 16.89 -32.24
C GLU A 344 0.76 17.75 -33.46
N GLU A 345 1.75 18.28 -34.19
CA GLU A 345 1.59 18.99 -35.46
C GLU A 345 1.51 18.03 -36.66
N GLY A 346 1.66 16.72 -36.44
CA GLY A 346 1.61 15.69 -37.47
C GLY A 346 2.91 15.50 -38.26
N LYS A 347 4.01 16.13 -37.84
CA LYS A 347 5.33 15.94 -38.45
C LYS A 347 5.93 14.63 -37.95
N LEU A 348 6.45 13.84 -38.90
CA LEU A 348 7.15 12.60 -38.59
C LEU A 348 8.56 12.89 -38.06
N ILE A 349 8.87 12.30 -36.91
CA ILE A 349 10.14 12.39 -36.21
C ILE A 349 10.76 11.00 -36.14
N ASP A 350 12.02 10.90 -36.56
CA ASP A 350 12.89 9.75 -36.36
C ASP A 350 13.88 10.09 -35.25
N GLU A 351 13.81 9.37 -34.13
CA GLU A 351 14.68 9.60 -32.99
C GLU A 351 15.35 8.29 -32.52
N SER A 352 16.64 8.38 -32.23
CA SER A 352 17.45 7.25 -31.76
C SER A 352 17.53 7.25 -30.23
N PHE A 353 17.33 6.08 -29.63
CA PHE A 353 17.37 5.82 -28.19
C PHE A 353 18.36 4.70 -27.88
N ASP A 354 19.04 4.76 -26.73
CA ASP A 354 19.98 3.72 -26.32
C ASP A 354 19.26 2.49 -25.73
N MET A 355 18.06 2.71 -25.17
CA MET A 355 17.20 1.69 -24.58
C MET A 355 15.71 2.05 -24.72
N VAL A 356 14.87 1.03 -24.91
CA VAL A 356 13.41 1.16 -24.93
C VAL A 356 12.80 0.25 -23.87
N VAL A 357 11.94 0.82 -23.04
CA VAL A 357 11.17 0.14 -22.00
C VAL A 357 9.71 0.01 -22.44
N LEU A 358 9.23 -1.22 -22.57
CA LEU A 358 7.83 -1.50 -22.89
C LEU A 358 7.02 -1.52 -21.60
N SER A 359 6.12 -0.57 -21.43
CA SER A 359 5.19 -0.52 -20.31
C SER A 359 4.07 -1.53 -20.52
N ILE A 360 4.35 -2.79 -20.16
CA ILE A 360 3.46 -3.93 -20.33
C ILE A 360 2.24 -3.92 -19.40
N GLY A 361 1.10 -4.31 -19.94
CA GLY A 361 -0.15 -4.47 -19.22
C GLY A 361 -0.21 -5.72 -18.34
N ILE A 362 -1.33 -5.86 -17.63
CA ILE A 362 -1.67 -6.99 -16.75
C ILE A 362 -2.95 -7.68 -17.23
N GLU A 363 -2.98 -9.00 -17.06
CA GLU A 363 -4.04 -9.86 -17.57
C GLU A 363 -4.33 -11.03 -16.61
N PRO A 364 -5.55 -11.61 -16.65
CA PRO A 364 -5.86 -12.79 -15.86
C PRO A 364 -4.87 -13.92 -16.13
N HIS A 365 -4.64 -14.74 -15.11
CA HIS A 365 -3.83 -15.95 -15.25
C HIS A 365 -4.36 -16.84 -16.38
N LYS A 366 -3.46 -17.53 -17.07
CA LYS A 366 -3.85 -18.47 -18.15
C LYS A 366 -4.85 -19.54 -17.71
N ASN A 367 -4.84 -19.91 -16.42
CA ASN A 367 -5.78 -20.87 -15.82
C ASN A 367 -6.95 -20.20 -15.06
N ALA A 368 -7.23 -18.91 -15.26
CA ALA A 368 -8.26 -18.18 -14.52
C ALA A 368 -9.66 -18.81 -14.61
N ALA A 369 -10.01 -19.40 -15.75
CA ALA A 369 -11.29 -20.10 -15.93
C ALA A 369 -11.38 -21.39 -15.09
N GLU A 370 -10.29 -22.17 -15.04
CA GLU A 370 -10.21 -23.36 -14.18
C GLU A 370 -10.21 -22.97 -12.71
N PHE A 371 -9.47 -21.91 -12.35
CA PHE A 371 -9.46 -21.35 -11.01
C PHE A 371 -10.88 -20.96 -10.56
N ALA A 372 -11.62 -20.20 -11.37
CA ALA A 372 -13.00 -19.84 -11.06
C ALA A 372 -13.91 -21.07 -10.86
N LYS A 373 -13.74 -22.12 -11.68
CA LYS A 373 -14.45 -23.39 -11.56
C LYS A 373 -14.12 -24.10 -10.24
N THR A 374 -12.86 -24.14 -9.82
CA THR A 374 -12.42 -24.75 -8.55
C THR A 374 -13.11 -24.14 -7.34
N PHE A 375 -13.34 -22.82 -7.35
CA PHE A 375 -14.01 -22.11 -6.27
C PHE A 375 -15.53 -21.99 -6.47
N GLY A 376 -16.07 -22.39 -7.63
CA GLY A 376 -17.48 -22.25 -7.96
C GLY A 376 -17.94 -20.80 -8.03
N ILE A 377 -17.11 -19.91 -8.60
CA ILE A 377 -17.42 -18.49 -8.80
C ILE A 377 -17.59 -18.17 -10.28
N GLU A 378 -18.34 -17.10 -10.57
CA GLU A 378 -18.48 -16.53 -11.90
C GLU A 378 -17.33 -15.57 -12.21
N THR A 379 -16.96 -15.50 -13.48
CA THR A 379 -16.07 -14.47 -14.02
C THR A 379 -16.83 -13.49 -14.89
N ASN A 380 -16.26 -12.30 -15.09
CA ASN A 380 -16.68 -11.41 -16.16
C ASN A 380 -16.21 -11.97 -17.54
N PRO A 381 -16.57 -11.32 -18.67
CA PRO A 381 -16.17 -11.76 -20.01
C PRO A 381 -14.64 -11.84 -20.23
N TYR A 382 -13.86 -11.15 -19.40
CA TYR A 382 -12.40 -11.14 -19.45
C TYR A 382 -11.77 -12.03 -18.37
N LEU A 383 -12.50 -12.98 -17.78
CA LEU A 383 -11.98 -13.96 -16.80
C LEU A 383 -11.48 -13.37 -15.45
N PHE A 384 -11.77 -12.11 -15.15
CA PHE A 384 -11.63 -11.58 -13.78
C PHE A 384 -12.81 -12.05 -12.93
N ALA A 385 -12.63 -12.13 -11.61
CA ALA A 385 -13.72 -12.45 -10.68
C ALA A 385 -14.89 -11.47 -10.86
N LYS A 386 -16.10 -11.99 -11.05
CA LYS A 386 -17.30 -11.16 -11.20
C LYS A 386 -17.68 -10.57 -9.84
N THR A 387 -17.69 -9.24 -9.75
CA THR A 387 -18.17 -8.49 -8.59
C THR A 387 -19.17 -7.41 -9.05
N SER A 388 -19.73 -6.65 -8.09
CA SER A 388 -20.63 -5.52 -8.37
C SER A 388 -20.04 -4.22 -7.84
N PRO A 389 -20.25 -3.06 -8.50
CA PRO A 389 -19.84 -1.75 -7.97
C PRO A 389 -20.37 -1.46 -6.56
N LEU A 390 -21.52 -2.06 -6.20
CA LEU A 390 -22.14 -1.91 -4.88
C LEU A 390 -21.67 -2.94 -3.86
N ARG A 391 -20.95 -3.97 -4.30
CA ARG A 391 -20.36 -5.05 -3.48
C ARG A 391 -19.00 -5.45 -4.07
N PRO A 392 -18.00 -4.56 -4.00
CA PRO A 392 -16.80 -4.62 -4.85
C PRO A 392 -15.85 -5.79 -4.54
N VAL A 393 -15.96 -6.37 -3.33
CA VAL A 393 -15.07 -7.44 -2.83
C VAL A 393 -15.77 -8.80 -2.68
N GLN A 394 -17.08 -8.87 -2.92
CA GLN A 394 -17.86 -10.11 -2.87
C GLN A 394 -17.90 -10.79 -4.23
N THR A 395 -17.68 -12.09 -4.27
CA THR A 395 -17.83 -12.90 -5.48
C THR A 395 -19.29 -13.33 -5.68
N SER A 396 -19.58 -14.09 -6.73
CA SER A 396 -20.91 -14.68 -6.94
C SER A 396 -21.26 -15.80 -5.96
N ARG A 397 -20.30 -16.30 -5.16
CA ARG A 397 -20.51 -17.33 -4.15
C ARG A 397 -20.31 -16.72 -2.76
N GLU A 398 -21.36 -16.78 -1.95
CA GLU A 398 -21.33 -16.28 -0.57
C GLU A 398 -20.21 -16.97 0.23
N GLY A 399 -19.59 -16.25 1.17
CA GLY A 399 -18.46 -16.73 1.98
C GLY A 399 -17.12 -16.83 1.22
N ILE A 400 -17.12 -16.53 -0.09
CA ILE A 400 -15.90 -16.40 -0.90
C ILE A 400 -15.74 -14.96 -1.37
N PHE A 401 -14.62 -14.35 -0.99
CA PHE A 401 -14.28 -12.96 -1.27
C PHE A 401 -13.09 -12.85 -2.22
N VAL A 402 -12.91 -11.68 -2.85
CA VAL A 402 -11.79 -11.42 -3.76
C VAL A 402 -11.09 -10.11 -3.43
N THR A 403 -9.76 -10.13 -3.46
CA THR A 403 -8.91 -8.96 -3.23
C THR A 403 -7.80 -8.86 -4.28
N GLY A 404 -7.35 -7.64 -4.52
CA GLY A 404 -6.23 -7.34 -5.40
C GLY A 404 -6.59 -7.47 -6.87
N THR A 405 -5.59 -7.84 -7.66
CA THR A 405 -5.65 -7.67 -9.11
C THR A 405 -6.55 -8.69 -9.82
N TYR A 406 -6.97 -9.78 -9.16
CA TYR A 406 -7.92 -10.75 -9.74
C TYR A 406 -9.34 -10.20 -9.90
N GLN A 407 -9.72 -9.18 -9.13
CA GLN A 407 -10.96 -8.42 -9.35
C GLN A 407 -10.83 -7.45 -10.55
N GLY A 408 -9.61 -7.05 -10.90
CA GLY A 408 -9.33 -6.14 -12.01
C GLY A 408 -8.03 -5.35 -11.82
N PRO A 409 -7.49 -4.72 -12.89
CA PRO A 409 -6.25 -3.95 -12.84
C PRO A 409 -6.26 -2.79 -11.83
N LYS A 410 -5.33 -2.79 -10.86
CA LYS A 410 -5.21 -1.78 -9.80
C LYS A 410 -3.81 -1.72 -9.20
N ASP A 411 -3.56 -0.73 -8.36
CA ASP A 411 -2.28 -0.51 -7.70
C ASP A 411 -2.22 -1.07 -6.26
N ILE A 412 -1.09 -0.84 -5.58
CA ILE A 412 -0.84 -1.35 -4.23
C ILE A 412 -1.80 -0.77 -3.17
N PRO A 413 -2.05 0.55 -3.06
CA PRO A 413 -3.00 1.12 -2.10
C PRO A 413 -4.38 0.47 -2.22
N ASP A 414 -4.93 0.41 -3.44
CA ASP A 414 -6.26 -0.15 -3.65
C ASP A 414 -6.28 -1.66 -3.31
N THR A 415 -5.17 -2.38 -3.56
CA THR A 415 -5.01 -3.79 -3.18
C THR A 415 -4.93 -3.98 -1.66
N VAL A 416 -4.21 -3.11 -0.94
CA VAL A 416 -4.11 -3.15 0.54
C VAL A 416 -5.46 -2.82 1.16
N MET A 417 -6.16 -1.79 0.67
CA MET A 417 -7.53 -1.48 1.10
C MET A 417 -8.45 -2.69 0.89
N GLN A 418 -8.40 -3.33 -0.29
CA GLN A 418 -9.20 -4.53 -0.53
C GLN A 418 -8.85 -5.68 0.41
N GLY A 419 -7.57 -5.85 0.77
CA GLY A 419 -7.12 -6.83 1.77
C GLY A 419 -7.81 -6.65 3.13
N SER A 420 -7.81 -5.42 3.65
CA SER A 420 -8.52 -5.11 4.90
C SER A 420 -10.05 -5.18 4.76
N ALA A 421 -10.59 -4.85 3.59
CA ALA A 421 -12.02 -4.95 3.32
C ALA A 421 -12.52 -6.40 3.35
N VAL A 422 -11.82 -7.33 2.69
CA VAL A 422 -12.20 -8.76 2.71
C VAL A 422 -11.99 -9.39 4.09
N ALA A 423 -11.01 -8.92 4.87
CA ALA A 423 -10.87 -9.30 6.27
C ALA A 423 -12.11 -8.87 7.06
N GLY A 424 -12.56 -7.62 6.93
CA GLY A 424 -13.79 -7.11 7.56
C GLY A 424 -15.03 -7.94 7.24
N GLU A 425 -15.22 -8.31 5.96
CA GLU A 425 -16.34 -9.16 5.51
C GLU A 425 -16.25 -10.58 6.08
N ALA A 426 -15.06 -11.18 6.11
CA ALA A 426 -14.86 -12.50 6.71
C ALA A 426 -15.09 -12.48 8.24
N MET A 427 -14.65 -11.41 8.92
CA MET A 427 -14.91 -11.21 10.35
C MET A 427 -16.41 -11.07 10.66
N ALA A 428 -17.17 -10.43 9.77
CA ALA A 428 -18.62 -10.25 9.94
C ALA A 428 -19.35 -11.61 9.93
N ILE A 429 -19.08 -12.46 8.95
CA ILE A 429 -19.77 -13.76 8.85
C ILE A 429 -19.31 -14.76 9.93
N LEU A 430 -18.06 -14.64 10.41
CA LEU A 430 -17.43 -15.51 11.40
C LEU A 430 -17.39 -14.93 12.82
N SER A 431 -18.12 -13.83 13.10
CA SER A 431 -18.06 -13.11 14.38
C SER A 431 -18.26 -14.03 15.60
N GLU A 432 -19.19 -14.98 15.51
CA GLU A 432 -19.51 -15.97 16.57
C GLU A 432 -18.44 -17.05 16.78
N ALA A 433 -17.50 -17.21 15.84
CA ALA A 433 -16.43 -18.21 15.88
C ALA A 433 -15.05 -17.59 16.19
N ARG A 434 -14.99 -16.28 16.44
CA ARG A 434 -13.74 -15.59 16.80
C ARG A 434 -13.09 -16.24 18.03
N GLY A 435 -11.78 -16.45 17.96
CA GLY A 435 -10.99 -17.04 19.03
C GLY A 435 -11.12 -18.56 19.18
N THR A 436 -12.01 -19.24 18.45
CA THR A 436 -12.25 -20.69 18.64
C THR A 436 -11.11 -21.58 18.13
N GLU A 437 -10.36 -21.11 17.13
CA GLU A 437 -9.20 -21.81 16.55
C GLU A 437 -7.89 -21.01 16.68
N ALA A 438 -7.93 -19.85 17.33
CA ALA A 438 -6.75 -19.02 17.55
C ALA A 438 -5.87 -19.59 18.66
N VAL A 439 -4.56 -19.57 18.42
CA VAL A 439 -3.52 -19.91 19.37
C VAL A 439 -3.03 -18.63 20.04
N HIS A 440 -2.96 -18.66 21.37
CA HIS A 440 -2.41 -17.57 22.18
C HIS A 440 -0.95 -17.84 22.53
N LYS A 441 -0.09 -16.82 22.38
CA LYS A 441 1.33 -16.91 22.73
C LYS A 441 1.49 -16.87 24.25
N GLU A 442 2.01 -17.93 24.86
CA GLU A 442 2.50 -17.88 26.24
C GLU A 442 3.88 -17.20 26.27
N LEU A 443 3.94 -16.01 26.86
CA LEU A 443 5.21 -15.29 27.02
C LEU A 443 5.98 -15.84 28.22
N LEU A 444 7.28 -16.09 28.03
CA LEU A 444 8.19 -16.38 29.15
C LEU A 444 8.16 -15.24 30.17
N PRO A 445 8.29 -15.49 31.48
CA PRO A 445 8.46 -14.43 32.48
C PRO A 445 9.65 -13.52 32.11
N GLU A 446 9.51 -12.21 32.35
CA GLU A 446 10.63 -11.28 32.13
C GLU A 446 11.72 -11.53 33.17
N LYS A 447 12.96 -11.67 32.69
CA LYS A 447 14.14 -11.73 33.55
C LYS A 447 14.35 -10.36 34.20
N ASP A 448 14.42 -10.33 35.53
CA ASP A 448 14.85 -9.13 36.25
C ASP A 448 16.35 -8.92 36.08
N VAL A 449 16.71 -7.75 35.56
CA VAL A 449 18.09 -7.33 35.27
C VAL A 449 18.35 -5.90 35.75
N GLU A 450 17.51 -5.37 36.64
CA GLU A 450 17.57 -3.96 37.04
C GLU A 450 18.86 -3.60 37.80
N ASN A 451 19.41 -4.56 38.54
CA ASN A 451 20.64 -4.41 39.34
C ASN A 451 21.85 -5.19 38.76
N GLU A 452 21.72 -5.74 37.54
CA GLU A 452 22.83 -6.43 36.89
C GLU A 452 23.75 -5.44 36.14
N LYS A 453 25.06 -5.72 36.12
CA LYS A 453 25.98 -5.00 35.24
C LYS A 453 25.56 -5.22 33.77
N PRO A 454 25.59 -4.20 32.89
CA PRO A 454 25.27 -4.39 31.49
C PRO A 454 26.15 -5.47 30.84
N ARG A 455 25.52 -6.34 30.06
CA ARG A 455 26.11 -7.40 29.25
C ARG A 455 25.44 -7.36 27.89
N ILE A 456 26.08 -6.62 26.98
CA ILE A 456 25.51 -6.24 25.69
C ILE A 456 25.93 -7.24 24.62
N GLY A 457 24.97 -7.76 23.86
CA GLY A 457 25.23 -8.46 22.60
C GLY A 457 25.08 -7.52 21.41
N VAL A 458 26.10 -7.43 20.57
CA VAL A 458 26.08 -6.61 19.34
C VAL A 458 26.03 -7.53 18.11
N PHE A 459 25.02 -7.36 17.28
CA PHE A 459 24.87 -8.13 16.03
C PHE A 459 24.96 -7.18 14.83
N VAL A 460 25.97 -7.38 13.98
CA VAL A 460 26.19 -6.52 12.80
C VAL A 460 25.63 -7.20 11.54
N CYS A 461 24.63 -6.59 10.93
CA CYS A 461 23.94 -7.13 9.76
C CYS A 461 24.64 -6.72 8.45
N HIS A 462 24.77 -7.65 7.51
CA HIS A 462 25.29 -7.35 6.16
C HIS A 462 24.18 -6.80 5.25
N CYS A 463 22.93 -7.19 5.53
CA CYS A 463 21.76 -6.96 4.69
C CYS A 463 22.00 -7.36 3.22
N GLY A 464 22.65 -8.51 3.02
CA GLY A 464 23.19 -8.94 1.73
C GLY A 464 24.33 -8.02 1.31
N THR A 465 24.16 -7.31 0.20
CA THR A 465 25.11 -6.28 -0.27
C THR A 465 24.72 -4.87 0.17
N ASN A 466 23.53 -4.65 0.74
CA ASN A 466 23.05 -3.29 1.03
C ASN A 466 23.92 -2.56 2.06
N ILE A 467 24.43 -3.27 3.06
CA ILE A 467 25.38 -2.70 4.04
C ILE A 467 26.79 -3.12 3.65
N ALA A 468 27.02 -4.43 3.45
CA ALA A 468 28.36 -4.98 3.25
C ALA A 468 29.07 -4.53 1.94
N ALA A 469 28.37 -3.95 0.96
CA ALA A 469 29.03 -3.37 -0.21
C ALA A 469 29.75 -2.06 0.11
N THR A 470 29.24 -1.28 1.06
CA THR A 470 29.74 0.05 1.42
C THR A 470 30.47 0.05 2.76
N VAL A 471 30.01 -0.74 3.74
CA VAL A 471 30.59 -0.80 5.09
C VAL A 471 31.39 -2.08 5.26
N LYS A 472 32.62 -1.98 5.77
CA LYS A 472 33.48 -3.13 6.08
C LYS A 472 33.03 -3.75 7.40
N ILE A 473 32.16 -4.77 7.30
CA ILE A 473 31.49 -5.38 8.45
C ILE A 473 32.48 -5.89 9.51
N ASP A 474 33.57 -6.54 9.09
CA ASP A 474 34.54 -7.11 10.03
C ASP A 474 35.22 -6.03 10.87
N GLU A 475 35.48 -4.84 10.30
CA GLU A 475 36.04 -3.71 11.06
C GLU A 475 35.04 -3.17 12.10
N VAL A 476 33.74 -3.14 11.76
CA VAL A 476 32.68 -2.75 12.71
C VAL A 476 32.57 -3.78 13.85
N VAL A 477 32.67 -5.08 13.54
CA VAL A 477 32.68 -6.16 14.54
C VAL A 477 33.88 -6.03 15.48
N GLU A 478 35.08 -5.83 14.95
CA GLU A 478 36.30 -5.69 15.76
C GLU A 478 36.28 -4.41 16.62
N ALA A 479 35.71 -3.32 16.11
CA ALA A 479 35.52 -2.11 16.89
C ALA A 479 34.50 -2.31 18.03
N ALA A 480 33.38 -2.98 17.76
CA ALA A 480 32.33 -3.24 18.74
C ALA A 480 32.81 -4.13 19.90
N LYS A 481 33.70 -5.11 19.64
CA LYS A 481 34.28 -5.99 20.68
C LYS A 481 35.08 -5.22 21.75
N LYS A 482 35.63 -4.06 21.41
CA LYS A 482 36.45 -3.23 22.30
C LYS A 482 35.61 -2.28 23.16
N LEU A 483 34.30 -2.20 22.93
CA LEU A 483 33.44 -1.27 23.65
C LEU A 483 33.13 -1.77 25.07
N PRO A 484 33.01 -0.87 26.05
CA PRO A 484 32.68 -1.26 27.42
C PRO A 484 31.37 -2.04 27.51
N ASP A 485 31.35 -3.06 28.38
CA ASP A 485 30.18 -3.89 28.70
C ASP A 485 29.62 -4.75 27.55
N VAL A 486 30.27 -4.74 26.38
CA VAL A 486 29.97 -5.66 25.28
C VAL A 486 30.52 -7.05 25.60
N ALA A 487 29.61 -8.01 25.79
CA ALA A 487 29.92 -9.38 26.17
C ALA A 487 30.00 -10.33 24.97
N TYR A 488 29.32 -10.00 23.87
CA TYR A 488 29.27 -10.81 22.66
C TYR A 488 29.14 -9.94 21.42
N VAL A 489 29.88 -10.26 20.36
CA VAL A 489 29.74 -9.61 19.06
C VAL A 489 29.77 -10.66 17.96
N THR A 490 28.84 -10.58 17.02
CA THR A 490 28.87 -11.36 15.79
C THR A 490 28.36 -10.55 14.60
N ASN A 491 28.54 -11.08 13.40
CA ASN A 491 27.86 -10.61 12.22
C ASN A 491 26.88 -11.68 11.68
N THR A 492 25.92 -11.22 10.90
CA THR A 492 24.98 -12.10 10.19
C THR A 492 24.58 -11.48 8.87
N ILE A 493 24.26 -12.32 7.88
CA ILE A 493 23.89 -11.84 6.56
C ILE A 493 22.56 -11.06 6.63
N TYR A 494 21.56 -11.62 7.34
CA TYR A 494 20.23 -11.03 7.48
C TYR A 494 19.72 -11.20 8.91
N ALA A 495 19.98 -10.20 9.78
CA ALA A 495 19.56 -10.25 11.17
C ALA A 495 18.04 -10.43 11.34
N CYS A 496 17.24 -9.88 10.44
CA CYS A 496 15.77 -9.97 10.48
C CYS A 496 15.21 -11.33 10.02
N ALA A 497 16.03 -12.20 9.41
CA ALA A 497 15.57 -13.51 8.96
C ALA A 497 15.20 -14.40 10.16
N GLN A 498 14.14 -15.20 10.02
CA GLN A 498 13.56 -15.99 11.10
C GLN A 498 14.58 -16.91 11.79
N ASP A 499 15.40 -17.60 11.00
CA ASP A 499 16.50 -18.46 11.47
C ASP A 499 17.51 -17.67 12.32
N ASN A 500 17.87 -16.46 11.91
CA ASN A 500 18.80 -15.61 12.66
C ASN A 500 18.18 -15.05 13.94
N GLN A 501 16.88 -14.84 13.98
CA GLN A 501 16.20 -14.46 15.21
C GLN A 501 16.22 -15.58 16.24
N ASP A 502 16.07 -16.84 15.82
CA ASP A 502 16.26 -18.00 16.71
C ASP A 502 17.69 -18.08 17.22
N VAL A 503 18.68 -17.81 16.36
CA VAL A 503 20.09 -17.69 16.77
C VAL A 503 20.28 -16.56 17.80
N ILE A 504 19.71 -15.37 17.57
CA ILE A 504 19.78 -14.26 18.53
C ILE A 504 19.18 -14.69 19.88
N LYS A 505 18.02 -15.34 19.89
CA LYS A 505 17.39 -15.86 21.13
C LYS A 505 18.30 -16.83 21.88
N ASN A 506 18.93 -17.76 21.17
CA ASN A 506 19.85 -18.72 21.78
C ASN A 506 21.11 -18.04 22.31
N VAL A 507 21.73 -17.14 21.54
CA VAL A 507 22.91 -16.38 21.95
C VAL A 507 22.62 -15.53 23.19
N VAL A 508 21.44 -14.89 23.27
CA VAL A 508 21.00 -14.15 24.46
C VAL A 508 20.99 -15.02 25.71
N LYS A 509 20.48 -16.26 25.60
CA LYS A 509 20.43 -17.21 26.70
C LYS A 509 21.83 -17.75 27.05
N GLU A 510 22.57 -18.25 26.06
CA GLU A 510 23.88 -18.89 26.24
C GLU A 510 24.94 -17.94 26.82
N ASN A 511 24.93 -16.67 26.39
CA ASN A 511 25.91 -15.68 26.84
C ASN A 511 25.41 -14.85 28.04
N ASN A 512 24.21 -15.16 28.55
CA ASN A 512 23.53 -14.42 29.62
C ASN A 512 23.56 -12.91 29.33
N LEU A 513 23.12 -12.53 28.14
CA LEU A 513 23.01 -11.13 27.73
C LEU A 513 21.80 -10.50 28.39
N ASN A 514 21.92 -9.23 28.78
CA ASN A 514 20.81 -8.48 29.36
C ASN A 514 20.47 -7.21 28.57
N ARG A 515 21.22 -6.90 27.50
CA ARG A 515 20.93 -5.85 26.51
C ARG A 515 21.31 -6.34 25.12
N VAL A 516 20.60 -5.89 24.09
CA VAL A 516 20.89 -6.27 22.70
C VAL A 516 20.94 -5.03 21.82
N VAL A 517 22.01 -4.91 21.04
CA VAL A 517 22.15 -3.91 19.98
C VAL A 517 22.24 -4.62 18.64
N ILE A 518 21.42 -4.22 17.68
CA ILE A 518 21.53 -4.72 16.30
C ILE A 518 21.90 -3.56 15.39
N ALA A 519 23.07 -3.66 14.75
CA ALA A 519 23.55 -2.71 13.76
C ALA A 519 23.05 -3.14 12.38
N SER A 520 21.98 -2.50 11.90
CA SER A 520 21.33 -2.89 10.64
C SER A 520 20.60 -1.72 9.95
N CYS A 521 19.28 -1.83 9.81
CA CYS A 521 18.38 -0.92 9.11
C CYS A 521 17.69 0.06 10.07
N THR A 522 16.70 0.79 9.56
CA THR A 522 15.96 1.78 10.33
C THR A 522 15.05 1.18 11.43
N PRO A 523 15.03 1.78 12.65
CA PRO A 523 14.16 1.34 13.74
C PRO A 523 12.67 1.43 13.39
N ARG A 524 12.30 2.34 12.46
CA ARG A 524 10.93 2.49 11.98
C ARG A 524 10.32 1.22 11.40
N THR A 525 11.15 0.29 10.94
CA THR A 525 10.71 -0.93 10.23
C THR A 525 10.86 -2.19 11.06
N HIS A 526 12.02 -2.40 11.70
CA HIS A 526 12.36 -3.68 12.32
C HIS A 526 12.57 -3.60 13.84
N GLU A 527 12.44 -2.44 14.49
CA GLU A 527 12.52 -2.38 15.96
C GLU A 527 11.46 -3.27 16.63
N PRO A 528 10.17 -3.24 16.28
CA PRO A 528 9.17 -4.11 16.89
C PRO A 528 9.51 -5.60 16.73
N LEU A 529 10.06 -5.98 15.58
CA LEU A 529 10.47 -7.35 15.28
C LEU A 529 11.51 -7.86 16.28
N PHE A 530 12.59 -7.09 16.47
CA PHE A 530 13.68 -7.47 17.36
C PHE A 530 13.33 -7.34 18.84
N GLN A 531 12.49 -6.36 19.18
CA GLN A 531 11.88 -6.25 20.49
C GLN A 531 11.10 -7.53 20.86
N GLU A 532 10.34 -8.08 19.91
CA GLU A 532 9.68 -9.37 20.09
C GLU A 532 10.68 -10.52 20.19
N THR A 533 11.71 -10.55 19.34
CA THR A 533 12.77 -11.57 19.39
C THR A 533 13.41 -11.67 20.77
N ILE A 534 13.81 -10.54 21.37
CA ILE A 534 14.43 -10.55 22.70
C ILE A 534 13.40 -10.83 23.81
N ARG A 535 12.12 -10.47 23.59
CA ARG A 535 11.05 -10.81 24.53
C ARG A 535 10.81 -12.30 24.60
N ASP A 536 10.91 -13.00 23.48
CA ASP A 536 10.86 -14.46 23.38
C ASP A 536 12.10 -15.14 23.99
N ALA A 537 13.19 -14.41 24.19
CA ALA A 537 14.34 -14.86 24.98
C ALA A 537 14.18 -14.62 26.50
N GLY A 538 13.10 -13.96 26.92
CA GLY A 538 12.83 -13.60 28.32
C GLY A 538 13.35 -12.22 28.74
N LEU A 539 13.90 -11.41 27.84
CA LEU A 539 14.31 -10.03 28.16
C LEU A 539 13.15 -9.05 28.03
N ASN A 540 13.18 -7.98 28.83
CA ASN A 540 12.26 -6.87 28.63
C ASN A 540 12.52 -6.20 27.27
N LYS A 541 11.45 -5.95 26.51
CA LYS A 541 11.58 -5.50 25.11
C LYS A 541 12.26 -4.14 24.92
N TYR A 542 12.33 -3.30 25.95
CA TYR A 542 13.00 -1.99 25.89
C TYR A 542 14.50 -2.05 26.23
N LEU A 543 15.04 -3.24 26.47
CA LEU A 543 16.46 -3.51 26.64
C LEU A 543 17.17 -3.76 25.31
N PHE A 544 16.68 -3.07 24.29
CA PHE A 544 17.04 -3.20 22.90
C PHE A 544 17.33 -1.83 22.30
N ASP A 545 18.32 -1.73 21.44
CA ASP A 545 18.55 -0.55 20.60
C ASP A 545 18.95 -0.97 19.18
N LEU A 546 18.52 -0.20 18.19
CA LEU A 546 18.83 -0.45 16.78
C LEU A 546 19.75 0.64 16.23
N ALA A 547 20.97 0.26 15.86
CA ALA A 547 21.93 1.12 15.19
C ALA A 547 21.69 1.12 13.68
N ASP A 548 21.15 2.22 13.14
CA ASP A 548 20.87 2.37 11.70
C ASP A 548 22.16 2.63 10.92
N ILE A 549 22.78 1.58 10.40
CA ILE A 549 24.01 1.65 9.58
C ILE A 549 23.71 1.44 8.09
N ARG A 550 22.43 1.46 7.68
CA ARG A 550 22.01 1.30 6.29
C ARG A 550 21.46 2.58 5.71
N GLU A 551 20.26 2.98 6.13
CA GLU A 551 19.61 4.21 5.67
C GLU A 551 20.41 5.45 6.08
N GLN A 552 20.99 5.45 7.28
CA GLN A 552 21.81 6.57 7.77
C GLN A 552 23.30 6.43 7.47
N CYS A 553 23.75 5.37 6.78
CA CYS A 553 25.17 5.16 6.49
C CYS A 553 25.41 4.52 5.12
N SER A 554 25.25 3.20 4.96
CA SER A 554 25.70 2.50 3.75
C SER A 554 25.06 3.00 2.44
N TRP A 555 23.79 3.41 2.47
CA TRP A 555 23.06 3.86 1.28
C TRP A 555 23.32 5.31 0.90
N CYS A 556 23.64 6.18 1.86
CA CYS A 556 23.94 7.58 1.58
C CYS A 556 25.43 7.83 1.29
N HIS A 557 26.29 6.82 1.45
CA HIS A 557 27.74 6.90 1.28
C HIS A 557 28.31 5.87 0.28
N MET A 558 27.52 5.48 -0.72
CA MET A 558 27.97 4.52 -1.74
C MET A 558 29.27 4.99 -2.42
N GLY A 559 30.26 4.10 -2.53
CA GLY A 559 31.58 4.42 -3.08
C GLY A 559 32.57 5.02 -2.08
N GLN A 560 32.15 5.38 -0.86
CA GLN A 560 32.98 5.98 0.21
C GLN A 560 33.14 4.98 1.35
N LYS A 561 33.87 3.87 1.12
CA LYS A 561 33.83 2.71 2.04
C LYS A 561 34.48 3.00 3.38
N GLU A 562 35.61 3.69 3.37
CA GLU A 562 36.38 4.03 4.56
C GLU A 562 35.57 4.96 5.48
N GLU A 563 35.02 6.05 4.94
CA GLU A 563 34.21 7.03 5.65
C GLU A 563 32.90 6.41 6.17
N ALA A 564 32.23 5.61 5.34
CA ALA A 564 31.04 4.89 5.74
C ALA A 564 31.33 3.91 6.89
N THR A 565 32.47 3.21 6.84
CA THR A 565 32.85 2.28 7.92
C THR A 565 33.11 3.01 9.23
N GLN A 566 33.82 4.14 9.21
CA GLN A 566 34.03 4.95 10.42
C GLN A 566 32.71 5.50 10.97
N LYS A 567 31.82 5.99 10.10
CA LYS A 567 30.48 6.42 10.51
C LYS A 567 29.68 5.28 11.14
N ALA A 568 29.69 4.09 10.55
CA ALA A 568 29.01 2.92 11.09
C ALA A 568 29.53 2.54 12.49
N ILE A 569 30.84 2.56 12.70
CA ILE A 569 31.46 2.37 14.02
C ILE A 569 30.95 3.42 15.01
N GLY A 570 30.92 4.70 14.62
CA GLY A 570 30.39 5.78 15.45
C GLY A 570 28.94 5.56 15.88
N ILE A 571 28.07 5.19 14.94
CA ILE A 571 26.65 4.91 15.23
C ILE A 571 26.52 3.72 16.20
N VAL A 572 27.28 2.64 16.00
CA VAL A 572 27.27 1.48 16.91
C VAL A 572 27.74 1.87 18.32
N LYS A 573 28.79 2.70 18.42
CA LYS A 573 29.27 3.25 19.71
C LYS A 573 28.16 4.01 20.45
N MET A 574 27.45 4.91 19.75
CA MET A 574 26.35 5.67 20.32
C MET A 574 25.24 4.75 20.86
N SER A 575 24.81 3.76 20.08
CA SER A 575 23.79 2.80 20.49
C SER A 575 24.22 1.94 21.67
N VAL A 576 25.48 1.48 21.71
CA VAL A 576 26.03 0.76 22.86
C VAL A 576 26.04 1.66 24.10
N ALA A 577 26.49 2.91 23.99
CA ALA A 577 26.52 3.86 25.10
C ALA A 577 25.12 4.10 25.71
N LYS A 578 24.11 4.30 24.86
CA LYS A 578 22.69 4.37 25.29
C LYS A 578 22.23 3.09 25.97
N SER A 579 22.54 1.93 25.39
CA SER A 579 22.07 0.61 25.85
C SER A 579 22.60 0.25 27.24
N ARG A 580 23.81 0.71 27.60
CA ARG A 580 24.38 0.55 28.96
C ARG A 580 23.51 1.18 30.04
N LEU A 581 22.76 2.23 29.69
CA LEU A 581 21.90 2.99 30.59
C LEU A 581 20.41 2.63 30.45
N GLN A 582 20.04 1.74 29.52
CA GLN A 582 18.67 1.26 29.41
C GLN A 582 18.25 0.51 30.68
N LYS A 583 16.97 0.64 31.02
CA LYS A 583 16.32 -0.05 32.14
C LYS A 583 15.09 -0.77 31.61
N PRO A 584 14.69 -1.91 32.21
CA PRO A 584 13.45 -2.56 31.83
C PRO A 584 12.28 -1.60 32.06
N LEU A 585 11.39 -1.46 31.07
CA LEU A 585 10.21 -0.61 31.21
C LEU A 585 8.95 -1.47 31.31
N LYS A 586 8.08 -1.12 32.25
CA LYS A 586 6.75 -1.72 32.36
C LYS A 586 5.85 -1.16 31.27
N THR A 587 5.08 -2.06 30.67
CA THR A 587 4.06 -1.73 29.67
C THR A 587 2.72 -1.91 30.39
N ASP A 588 1.98 -0.83 30.61
CA ASP A 588 0.63 -0.94 31.13
C ASP A 588 -0.32 -1.41 30.03
N SER A 589 -1.48 -1.95 30.43
CA SER A 589 -2.53 -2.29 29.49
C SER A 589 -3.85 -1.64 29.89
N VAL A 590 -4.57 -1.18 28.89
CA VAL A 590 -5.86 -0.51 29.02
C VAL A 590 -6.95 -1.38 28.42
N SER A 591 -8.13 -1.41 29.03
CA SER A 591 -9.31 -2.07 28.44
C SER A 591 -9.65 -1.46 27.09
N VAL A 592 -10.30 -2.20 26.21
CA VAL A 592 -10.88 -1.63 24.99
C VAL A 592 -12.39 -1.56 25.15
N THR A 593 -12.98 -0.41 24.85
CA THR A 593 -14.42 -0.30 24.69
C THR A 593 -14.79 -0.84 23.31
N PRO A 594 -15.58 -1.95 23.20
CA PRO A 594 -15.88 -2.63 21.93
C PRO A 594 -16.96 -1.89 21.12
N ALA A 595 -16.79 -0.57 20.97
CA ALA A 595 -17.68 0.30 20.23
C ALA A 595 -16.87 1.24 19.32
N CYS A 596 -17.45 1.63 18.19
CA CYS A 596 -16.85 2.58 17.25
C CYS A 596 -17.71 3.83 17.09
N MET A 597 -17.07 4.99 16.99
CA MET A 597 -17.71 6.23 16.56
C MET A 597 -17.37 6.56 15.11
N ILE A 598 -18.39 6.83 14.30
CA ILE A 598 -18.26 7.20 12.90
C ILE A 598 -18.78 8.62 12.71
N ILE A 599 -17.95 9.50 12.14
CA ILE A 599 -18.32 10.90 11.89
C ILE A 599 -18.66 11.05 10.41
N GLY A 600 -19.94 11.25 10.12
CA GLY A 600 -20.52 11.35 8.78
C GLY A 600 -21.39 10.14 8.44
N GLY A 601 -22.66 10.40 8.16
CA GLY A 601 -23.71 9.45 7.80
C GLY A 601 -23.92 9.29 6.29
N GLY A 602 -22.90 9.59 5.49
CA GLY A 602 -22.87 9.28 4.05
C GLY A 602 -22.71 7.77 3.79
N ILE A 603 -22.68 7.37 2.52
CA ILE A 603 -22.55 5.95 2.14
C ILE A 603 -21.28 5.30 2.74
N ALA A 604 -20.20 6.08 2.86
CA ALA A 604 -18.95 5.63 3.45
C ALA A 604 -19.14 5.24 4.94
N GLY A 605 -19.70 6.15 5.74
CA GLY A 605 -19.92 5.91 7.16
C GLY A 605 -20.95 4.82 7.42
N MET A 606 -22.05 4.78 6.64
CA MET A 606 -23.05 3.72 6.76
C MET A 606 -22.50 2.33 6.42
N THR A 607 -21.66 2.23 5.39
CA THR A 607 -21.00 0.96 5.02
C THR A 607 -20.07 0.49 6.13
N SER A 608 -19.25 1.39 6.68
CA SER A 608 -18.37 1.05 7.81
C SER A 608 -19.17 0.64 9.05
N ALA A 609 -20.31 1.30 9.31
CA ALA A 609 -21.17 1.00 10.44
C ALA A 609 -21.76 -0.40 10.37
N LEU A 610 -22.32 -0.76 9.20
CA LEU A 610 -22.89 -2.09 8.98
C LEU A 610 -21.83 -3.17 9.14
N SER A 611 -20.66 -3.01 8.52
CA SER A 611 -19.57 -3.99 8.63
C SER A 611 -19.12 -4.21 10.08
N LEU A 612 -18.90 -3.15 10.85
CA LEU A 612 -18.52 -3.26 12.27
C LEU A 612 -19.61 -3.87 13.14
N ALA A 613 -20.87 -3.52 12.86
CA ALA A 613 -22.00 -4.03 13.61
C ALA A 613 -22.23 -5.53 13.36
N GLU A 614 -22.04 -5.99 12.13
CA GLU A 614 -22.09 -7.41 11.74
C GLU A 614 -20.88 -8.20 12.28
N GLN A 615 -19.73 -7.54 12.49
CA GLN A 615 -18.60 -8.09 13.24
C GLN A 615 -18.86 -8.23 14.75
N GLY A 616 -19.97 -7.69 15.25
CA GLY A 616 -20.42 -7.82 16.64
C GLY A 616 -20.12 -6.63 17.55
N PHE A 617 -19.69 -5.49 17.00
CA PHE A 617 -19.36 -4.29 17.78
C PHE A 617 -20.49 -3.27 17.79
N ASP A 618 -20.57 -2.46 18.84
CA ASP A 618 -21.53 -1.34 18.89
C ASP A 618 -21.02 -0.16 18.07
N VAL A 619 -21.92 0.56 17.41
CA VAL A 619 -21.54 1.65 16.50
C VAL A 619 -22.41 2.87 16.72
N HIS A 620 -21.78 4.04 16.78
CA HIS A 620 -22.45 5.33 16.81
C HIS A 620 -22.13 6.11 15.53
N ILE A 621 -23.15 6.43 14.74
CA ILE A 621 -23.02 7.34 13.59
C ILE A 621 -23.40 8.74 14.06
N VAL A 622 -22.50 9.70 13.89
CA VAL A 622 -22.75 11.13 14.13
C VAL A 622 -22.92 11.82 12.78
N GLU A 623 -24.13 12.29 12.49
CA GLU A 623 -24.50 13.00 11.27
C GLU A 623 -24.98 14.41 11.62
N MET A 624 -24.38 15.40 10.97
CA MET A 624 -24.70 16.81 11.24
C MET A 624 -26.02 17.22 10.61
N GLU A 625 -26.39 16.58 9.50
CA GLU A 625 -27.66 16.79 8.82
C GLU A 625 -28.81 16.04 9.53
N PRO A 626 -30.08 16.44 9.31
CA PRO A 626 -31.23 15.72 9.84
C PRO A 626 -31.40 14.30 9.29
N GLU A 627 -30.71 13.97 8.19
CA GLU A 627 -30.88 12.72 7.46
C GLU A 627 -29.56 12.15 6.95
N LEU A 628 -29.43 10.83 7.03
CA LEU A 628 -28.35 10.06 6.42
C LEU A 628 -28.35 10.16 4.88
N GLY A 629 -27.18 9.92 4.28
CA GLY A 629 -27.03 9.63 2.85
C GLY A 629 -25.95 10.43 2.14
N GLY A 630 -25.64 11.65 2.63
CA GLY A 630 -24.61 12.52 2.07
C GLY A 630 -24.75 12.74 0.56
N LEU A 631 -23.63 12.85 -0.16
CA LEU A 631 -23.59 13.15 -1.60
C LEU A 631 -24.31 12.09 -2.47
N ALA A 632 -24.45 10.84 -1.98
CA ALA A 632 -25.12 9.77 -2.72
C ALA A 632 -26.61 10.06 -2.98
N LYS A 633 -27.24 10.98 -2.23
CA LYS A 633 -28.60 11.48 -2.54
C LYS A 633 -28.71 12.10 -3.94
N ASN A 634 -27.60 12.58 -4.50
CA ASN A 634 -27.53 13.19 -5.82
C ASN A 634 -26.84 12.30 -6.88
N VAL A 635 -26.70 11.00 -6.61
CA VAL A 635 -26.14 10.01 -7.54
C VAL A 635 -27.19 8.96 -7.83
N TYR A 636 -27.61 8.81 -9.08
CA TYR A 636 -28.76 7.98 -9.45
C TYR A 636 -28.34 6.64 -10.04
N ARG A 637 -27.31 6.65 -10.90
CA ARG A 637 -26.82 5.44 -11.57
C ARG A 637 -25.30 5.33 -11.53
N THR A 638 -24.80 4.11 -11.39
CA THR A 638 -23.39 3.79 -11.65
C THR A 638 -23.12 3.75 -13.16
N LEU A 639 -21.85 3.71 -13.56
CA LEU A 639 -21.45 3.58 -14.97
C LEU A 639 -21.97 2.27 -15.58
N GLU A 640 -22.04 1.22 -14.76
CA GLU A 640 -22.55 -0.11 -15.08
C GLU A 640 -24.09 -0.18 -15.10
N GLY A 641 -24.78 0.89 -14.69
CA GLY A 641 -26.24 1.01 -14.72
C GLY A 641 -26.96 0.60 -13.44
N ASN A 642 -26.26 0.28 -12.35
CA ASN A 642 -26.88 -0.06 -11.07
C ASN A 642 -27.63 1.14 -10.47
N ASP A 643 -28.76 0.87 -9.81
CA ASP A 643 -29.57 1.89 -9.15
C ASP A 643 -28.98 2.27 -7.79
N VAL A 644 -28.45 3.50 -7.70
CA VAL A 644 -27.79 4.00 -6.49
C VAL A 644 -28.82 4.48 -5.48
N GLN A 645 -30.00 4.95 -5.91
CA GLN A 645 -31.05 5.42 -5.00
C GLN A 645 -31.71 4.25 -4.27
N GLU A 646 -31.96 3.14 -4.97
CA GLU A 646 -32.44 1.91 -4.35
C GLU A 646 -31.43 1.35 -3.34
N PHE A 647 -30.16 1.29 -3.71
CA PHE A 647 -29.08 0.87 -2.82
C PHE A 647 -28.96 1.77 -1.58
N LEU A 648 -29.04 3.09 -1.77
CA LEU A 648 -28.98 4.06 -0.68
C LEU A 648 -30.15 3.87 0.28
N LYS A 649 -31.38 3.76 -0.24
CA LYS A 649 -32.58 3.52 0.56
C LYS A 649 -32.48 2.21 1.35
N ALA A 650 -32.04 1.14 0.71
CA ALA A 650 -31.83 -0.15 1.37
C ALA A 650 -30.76 -0.07 2.47
N THR A 651 -29.66 0.65 2.22
CA THR A 651 -28.58 0.84 3.20
C THR A 651 -29.06 1.64 4.41
N ILE A 652 -29.78 2.74 4.20
CA ILE A 652 -30.37 3.53 5.30
C ILE A 652 -31.35 2.67 6.13
N ALA A 653 -32.17 1.86 5.47
CA ALA A 653 -33.11 0.97 6.15
C ALA A 653 -32.37 -0.06 7.02
N LYS A 654 -31.30 -0.69 6.50
CA LYS A 654 -30.47 -1.61 7.27
C LYS A 654 -29.82 -0.94 8.48
N VAL A 655 -29.23 0.24 8.29
CA VAL A 655 -28.59 1.02 9.36
C VAL A 655 -29.57 1.35 10.48
N LYS A 656 -30.77 1.84 10.13
CA LYS A 656 -31.80 2.18 11.11
C LYS A 656 -32.40 0.97 11.83
N ALA A 657 -32.39 -0.21 11.19
CA ALA A 657 -32.94 -1.44 11.75
C ALA A 657 -31.94 -2.24 12.60
N HIS A 658 -30.63 -1.97 12.46
CA HIS A 658 -29.60 -2.78 13.12
C HIS A 658 -29.48 -2.44 14.61
N GLN A 659 -29.62 -3.45 15.48
CA GLN A 659 -29.71 -3.27 16.95
C GLN A 659 -28.44 -2.67 17.58
N ARG A 660 -27.27 -2.91 16.96
CA ARG A 660 -25.97 -2.37 17.43
C ARG A 660 -25.61 -1.00 16.87
N ILE A 661 -26.43 -0.42 15.99
CA ILE A 661 -26.14 0.88 15.39
C ILE A 661 -27.05 1.93 16.01
N THR A 662 -26.45 2.95 16.62
CA THR A 662 -27.16 4.14 17.11
C THR A 662 -26.84 5.31 16.19
N VAL A 663 -27.87 5.98 15.68
CA VAL A 663 -27.72 7.12 14.76
C VAL A 663 -28.07 8.41 15.49
N HIS A 664 -27.12 9.35 15.48
CA HIS A 664 -27.26 10.68 16.04
C HIS A 664 -27.28 11.71 14.89
N THR A 665 -28.46 12.15 14.48
CA THR A 665 -28.66 13.16 13.39
C THR A 665 -28.86 14.57 13.94
N GLY A 666 -28.55 15.59 13.15
CA GLY A 666 -28.71 16.98 13.56
C GLY A 666 -27.75 17.41 14.68
N THR A 667 -26.66 16.67 14.89
CA THR A 667 -25.72 16.88 16.00
C THR A 667 -24.28 16.74 15.52
N GLN A 668 -23.37 17.40 16.22
CA GLN A 668 -21.95 17.41 15.88
C GLN A 668 -21.12 17.00 17.09
N VAL A 669 -19.86 16.65 16.84
CA VAL A 669 -18.91 16.43 17.93
C VAL A 669 -18.54 17.78 18.55
N ARG A 670 -18.74 17.92 19.86
CA ARG A 670 -18.30 19.09 20.63
C ARG A 670 -16.84 18.92 21.08
N LYS A 671 -16.51 17.77 21.66
CA LYS A 671 -15.15 17.42 22.09
C LYS A 671 -14.94 15.92 22.14
N THR A 672 -13.71 15.48 21.91
CA THR A 672 -13.29 14.09 22.15
C THR A 672 -12.06 14.09 23.04
N GLU A 673 -12.11 13.24 24.07
CA GLU A 673 -11.02 13.02 25.02
C GLU A 673 -10.66 11.53 25.04
N GLY A 674 -9.48 11.19 25.55
CA GLY A 674 -9.02 9.80 25.65
C GLY A 674 -7.99 9.42 24.60
N PHE A 675 -7.83 8.12 24.41
CA PHE A 675 -6.80 7.49 23.58
C PHE A 675 -7.35 6.18 22.99
N VAL A 676 -6.60 5.53 22.09
CA VAL A 676 -7.01 4.28 21.44
C VAL A 676 -7.56 3.26 22.44
N GLY A 677 -8.72 2.69 22.14
CA GLY A 677 -9.46 1.77 23.02
C GLY A 677 -10.33 2.44 24.08
N ASN A 678 -10.11 3.71 24.45
CA ASN A 678 -10.84 4.41 25.51
C ASN A 678 -11.07 5.89 25.19
N PHE A 679 -11.75 6.17 24.09
CA PHE A 679 -12.23 7.50 23.77
C PHE A 679 -13.56 7.80 24.47
N LYS A 680 -13.75 9.07 24.80
CA LYS A 680 -15.00 9.63 25.31
C LYS A 680 -15.33 10.88 24.50
N THR A 681 -16.41 10.83 23.74
CA THR A 681 -16.86 11.93 22.88
C THR A 681 -18.14 12.53 23.42
N THR A 682 -18.17 13.85 23.53
CA THR A 682 -19.37 14.63 23.85
C THR A 682 -19.91 15.28 22.58
N LEU A 683 -21.19 15.09 22.31
CA LEU A 683 -21.91 15.70 21.19
C LEU A 683 -22.49 17.08 21.58
N THR A 684 -23.00 17.82 20.60
CA THR A 684 -23.61 19.15 20.80
C THR A 684 -24.92 19.13 21.56
N ASP A 685 -25.58 17.97 21.64
CA ASP A 685 -26.78 17.73 22.45
C ASP A 685 -26.46 17.22 23.87
N GLU A 686 -25.19 17.32 24.28
CA GLU A 686 -24.64 16.84 25.55
C GLU A 686 -24.63 15.31 25.71
N THR A 687 -24.98 14.54 24.68
CA THR A 687 -24.81 13.08 24.68
C THR A 687 -23.33 12.73 24.80
N VAL A 688 -23.02 11.75 25.66
CA VAL A 688 -21.65 11.29 25.90
C VAL A 688 -21.53 9.84 25.46
N ILE A 689 -20.56 9.57 24.59
CA ILE A 689 -20.34 8.26 23.97
C ILE A 689 -18.94 7.77 24.34
N SER A 690 -18.86 6.56 24.87
CA SER A 690 -17.59 5.84 25.08
C SER A 690 -17.36 4.86 23.92
N HIS A 691 -16.15 4.87 23.35
CA HIS A 691 -15.82 4.03 22.20
C HIS A 691 -14.31 3.77 22.13
N GLY A 692 -13.90 2.73 21.42
CA GLY A 692 -12.50 2.32 21.28
C GLY A 692 -11.82 2.81 20.00
N ALA A 693 -12.59 3.13 18.97
CA ALA A 693 -12.07 3.54 17.67
C ALA A 693 -12.96 4.60 16.99
N ILE A 694 -12.35 5.44 16.15
CA ILE A 694 -13.00 6.53 15.42
C ILE A 694 -12.79 6.35 13.91
N ILE A 695 -13.85 6.49 13.11
CA ILE A 695 -13.75 6.57 11.65
C ILE A 695 -14.23 7.94 11.18
N LEU A 696 -13.35 8.68 10.50
CA LEU A 696 -13.65 9.95 9.85
C LEU A 696 -14.21 9.68 8.44
N ALA A 697 -15.51 9.94 8.27
CA ALA A 697 -16.26 9.74 7.03
C ALA A 697 -17.01 11.03 6.62
N THR A 698 -16.41 12.20 6.87
CA THR A 698 -17.01 13.54 6.70
C THR A 698 -17.42 13.88 5.26
N GLY A 699 -17.05 13.05 4.29
CA GLY A 699 -17.45 13.20 2.90
C GLY A 699 -16.72 14.33 2.17
N GLY A 700 -17.34 14.78 1.09
CA GLY A 700 -16.85 15.84 0.21
C GLY A 700 -18.03 16.54 -0.46
N THR A 701 -17.75 17.66 -1.11
CA THR A 701 -18.75 18.49 -1.79
C THR A 701 -18.46 18.59 -3.28
N GLU A 702 -19.48 18.81 -4.08
CA GLU A 702 -19.32 19.12 -5.50
C GLU A 702 -18.79 20.54 -5.66
N TYR A 703 -17.80 20.72 -6.54
CA TYR A 703 -17.31 22.03 -6.91
C TYR A 703 -18.42 22.85 -7.58
N GLN A 704 -18.67 24.04 -7.06
CA GLN A 704 -19.59 25.00 -7.67
C GLN A 704 -18.81 25.80 -8.72
N PRO A 705 -19.11 25.62 -10.02
CA PRO A 705 -18.37 26.31 -11.08
C PRO A 705 -18.63 27.81 -11.03
N THR A 706 -17.59 28.59 -11.32
CA THR A 706 -17.68 30.06 -11.48
C THR A 706 -17.36 30.49 -12.92
N GLU A 707 -16.72 29.60 -13.66
CA GLU A 707 -16.36 29.72 -15.05
C GLU A 707 -17.52 29.35 -16.00
N TYR A 708 -17.30 29.60 -17.30
CA TYR A 708 -18.19 29.23 -18.42
C TYR A 708 -19.63 29.73 -18.29
N HIS A 709 -19.84 30.92 -17.70
CA HIS A 709 -21.16 31.55 -17.56
C HIS A 709 -22.19 30.68 -16.81
N SER A 710 -21.71 29.79 -15.92
CA SER A 710 -22.54 28.84 -15.17
C SER A 710 -23.64 29.48 -14.31
N ALA A 711 -23.44 30.71 -13.85
CA ALA A 711 -24.45 31.47 -13.09
C ALA A 711 -25.40 32.30 -13.97
N GLU A 712 -25.14 32.40 -15.28
CA GLU A 712 -25.81 33.35 -16.18
C GLU A 712 -26.87 32.69 -17.09
N SER A 713 -26.93 31.35 -17.14
CA SER A 713 -27.87 30.63 -18.00
C SER A 713 -28.30 29.28 -17.44
N ASP A 714 -29.62 29.03 -17.42
CA ASP A 714 -30.23 27.75 -17.03
C ASP A 714 -29.91 26.57 -17.99
N LYS A 715 -29.25 26.86 -19.12
CA LYS A 715 -28.79 25.89 -20.11
C LYS A 715 -27.34 25.44 -19.87
N VAL A 716 -26.65 26.06 -18.92
CA VAL A 716 -25.35 25.61 -18.42
C VAL A 716 -25.59 24.87 -17.10
N ILE A 717 -25.40 23.56 -17.10
CA ILE A 717 -25.72 22.69 -15.97
C ILE A 717 -24.54 21.80 -15.59
N THR A 718 -24.52 21.26 -14.38
CA THR A 718 -23.50 20.26 -14.00
C THR A 718 -23.88 18.85 -14.45
N GLN A 719 -22.91 17.92 -14.43
CA GLN A 719 -23.19 16.49 -14.68
C GLN A 719 -24.21 15.90 -13.69
N ARG A 720 -24.23 16.38 -12.44
CA ARG A 720 -25.18 15.92 -11.41
C ARG A 720 -26.61 16.37 -11.73
N GLU A 721 -26.76 17.61 -12.18
CA GLU A 721 -28.05 18.16 -12.59
C GLU A 721 -28.58 17.46 -13.84
N LEU A 722 -27.73 17.23 -14.84
CA LEU A 722 -28.08 16.43 -16.01
C LEU A 722 -28.54 15.02 -15.61
N GLU A 723 -27.78 14.34 -14.75
CA GLU A 723 -28.15 13.00 -14.29
C GLU A 723 -29.51 12.99 -13.57
N ARG A 724 -29.78 13.99 -12.72
CA ARG A 724 -31.08 14.15 -12.05
C ARG A 724 -32.23 14.27 -13.07
N ARG A 725 -32.07 15.06 -14.13
CA ARG A 725 -33.07 15.20 -15.20
C ARG A 725 -33.27 13.90 -15.97
N ILE A 726 -32.20 13.19 -16.30
CA ILE A 726 -32.27 11.89 -16.97
C ILE A 726 -32.99 10.85 -16.09
N ALA A 727 -32.73 10.87 -14.78
CA ALA A 727 -33.28 9.93 -13.81
C ALA A 727 -34.75 10.21 -13.45
N SER A 728 -35.16 11.49 -13.41
CA SER A 728 -36.55 11.88 -13.13
C SER A 728 -37.53 11.51 -14.27
N GLY A 729 -37.01 11.09 -15.42
CA GLY A 729 -37.81 10.79 -16.60
C GLY A 729 -38.21 12.04 -17.40
N GLU A 730 -37.52 13.17 -17.18
CA GLU A 730 -37.68 14.37 -17.99
C GLU A 730 -37.47 14.02 -19.48
N LYS A 731 -38.42 14.41 -20.33
CA LYS A 731 -38.33 14.18 -21.77
C LYS A 731 -37.26 15.10 -22.34
N LEU A 732 -36.09 14.54 -22.63
CA LEU A 732 -35.05 15.21 -23.41
C LEU A 732 -35.55 15.38 -24.86
N ASN A 733 -35.36 16.56 -25.45
CA ASN A 733 -35.80 16.79 -26.83
C ASN A 733 -34.94 15.96 -27.80
N PRO A 734 -35.56 15.23 -28.74
CA PRO A 734 -34.82 14.55 -29.79
C PRO A 734 -34.03 15.56 -30.62
N GLY A 735 -32.73 15.30 -30.81
CA GLY A 735 -31.86 16.14 -31.64
C GLY A 735 -31.14 17.26 -30.89
N ASP A 736 -31.39 17.46 -29.59
CA ASP A 736 -30.62 18.40 -28.76
C ASP A 736 -29.11 18.09 -28.85
N LYS A 737 -28.31 19.17 -28.88
CA LYS A 737 -26.84 19.14 -28.88
C LYS A 737 -26.31 19.38 -27.47
N TYR A 738 -25.68 18.35 -26.92
CA TYR A 738 -25.02 18.38 -25.62
C TYR A 738 -23.52 18.53 -25.82
N VAL A 739 -22.93 19.59 -25.27
CA VAL A 739 -21.48 19.75 -25.19
C VAL A 739 -21.06 19.65 -23.73
N MET A 740 -20.15 18.72 -23.42
CA MET A 740 -19.66 18.47 -22.06
C MET A 740 -18.22 18.95 -21.92
N ILE A 741 -17.91 19.79 -20.94
CA ILE A 741 -16.55 20.26 -20.67
C ILE A 741 -15.97 19.51 -19.47
N GLN A 742 -14.84 18.81 -19.68
CA GLN A 742 -14.13 18.09 -18.62
C GLN A 742 -13.27 19.00 -17.75
N CYS A 743 -12.86 18.47 -16.59
CA CYS A 743 -11.88 19.10 -15.70
C CYS A 743 -12.28 20.48 -15.15
N VAL A 744 -13.58 20.78 -15.05
CA VAL A 744 -14.08 22.06 -14.50
C VAL A 744 -13.76 22.12 -13.00
N GLY A 745 -12.91 23.08 -12.61
CA GLY A 745 -12.31 23.16 -11.29
C GLY A 745 -11.42 21.97 -10.91
N SER A 746 -10.65 21.38 -11.83
CA SER A 746 -9.70 20.31 -11.50
C SER A 746 -8.50 20.30 -12.46
N ARG A 747 -7.34 19.83 -11.97
CA ARG A 747 -6.08 19.75 -12.74
C ARG A 747 -5.61 21.12 -13.26
N GLU A 748 -5.83 22.14 -12.45
CA GLU A 748 -5.36 23.52 -12.63
C GLU A 748 -5.26 24.22 -11.28
N GLU A 749 -4.37 25.20 -11.14
CA GLU A 749 -4.24 25.98 -9.91
C GLU A 749 -5.54 26.72 -9.57
N PRO A 750 -5.96 26.75 -8.29
CA PRO A 750 -5.25 26.24 -7.10
C PRO A 750 -5.51 24.74 -6.80
N ASN A 751 -6.24 24.02 -7.64
CA ASN A 751 -6.67 22.63 -7.43
C ASN A 751 -5.99 21.66 -8.42
N GLN A 752 -4.67 21.50 -8.29
CA GLN A 752 -3.83 20.66 -9.16
C GLN A 752 -3.96 19.16 -8.84
N TYR A 753 -5.18 18.63 -8.91
CA TYR A 753 -5.50 17.20 -8.75
C TYR A 753 -6.70 16.78 -9.61
N CYS A 754 -6.82 15.48 -9.85
CA CYS A 754 -7.97 14.90 -10.53
C CYS A 754 -9.08 14.52 -9.57
N SER A 755 -10.32 14.87 -9.93
CA SER A 755 -11.51 14.52 -9.16
C SER A 755 -12.03 13.09 -9.39
N ARG A 756 -11.34 12.27 -10.19
CA ARG A 756 -11.55 10.82 -10.45
C ARG A 756 -12.89 10.40 -11.08
N ILE A 757 -13.99 11.11 -10.81
CA ILE A 757 -15.36 10.76 -11.24
C ILE A 757 -15.79 11.44 -12.56
N CYS A 758 -15.30 12.64 -12.84
CA CYS A 758 -15.87 13.53 -13.87
C CYS A 758 -15.83 12.97 -15.30
N CYS A 759 -14.79 12.22 -15.68
CA CYS A 759 -14.73 11.55 -16.99
C CYS A 759 -15.74 10.41 -17.10
N GLN A 760 -15.95 9.66 -16.03
CA GLN A 760 -16.85 8.52 -16.02
C GLN A 760 -18.30 8.97 -16.02
N ASP A 761 -18.62 10.04 -15.28
CA ASP A 761 -19.97 10.63 -15.29
C ASP A 761 -20.35 11.18 -16.65
N ALA A 762 -19.43 11.87 -17.33
CA ALA A 762 -19.65 12.35 -18.69
C ALA A 762 -19.94 11.20 -19.66
N VAL A 763 -19.12 10.14 -19.62
CA VAL A 763 -19.33 8.94 -20.46
C VAL A 763 -20.65 8.25 -20.13
N LYS A 764 -20.97 8.07 -18.84
CA LYS A 764 -22.24 7.48 -18.37
C LYS A 764 -23.44 8.25 -18.89
N ASN A 765 -23.46 9.57 -18.68
CA ASN A 765 -24.59 10.42 -19.08
C ASN A 765 -24.69 10.53 -20.60
N ALA A 766 -23.56 10.57 -21.32
CA ALA A 766 -23.54 10.55 -22.78
C ALA A 766 -24.15 9.26 -23.35
N ILE A 767 -23.81 8.10 -22.78
CA ILE A 767 -24.40 6.81 -23.17
C ILE A 767 -25.91 6.83 -22.90
N ALA A 768 -26.34 7.27 -21.72
CA ALA A 768 -27.76 7.34 -21.38
C ALA A 768 -28.55 8.26 -22.32
N ILE A 769 -27.98 9.40 -22.74
CA ILE A 769 -28.58 10.29 -23.74
C ILE A 769 -28.72 9.57 -25.07
N LYS A 770 -27.66 8.95 -25.59
CA LYS A 770 -27.66 8.30 -26.91
C LYS A 770 -28.54 7.06 -26.98
N GLU A 771 -28.64 6.30 -25.89
CA GLU A 771 -29.53 5.13 -25.82
C GLU A 771 -31.01 5.54 -25.78
N LYS A 772 -31.36 6.63 -25.07
CA LYS A 772 -32.73 7.15 -25.03
C LYS A 772 -33.09 7.91 -26.31
N ASN A 773 -32.19 8.74 -26.82
CA ASN A 773 -32.36 9.61 -27.98
C ASN A 773 -31.17 9.48 -28.95
N PRO A 774 -31.17 8.49 -29.85
CA PRO A 774 -30.09 8.28 -30.81
C PRO A 774 -29.83 9.47 -31.74
N ALA A 775 -30.84 10.32 -31.98
CA ALA A 775 -30.73 11.53 -32.80
C ALA A 775 -29.94 12.68 -32.14
N SER A 776 -29.82 12.69 -30.81
CA SER A 776 -29.08 13.74 -30.09
C SER A 776 -27.59 13.69 -30.41
N GLN A 777 -26.97 14.86 -30.47
CA GLN A 777 -25.52 15.00 -30.64
C GLN A 777 -24.89 15.19 -29.26
N VAL A 778 -23.85 14.41 -28.96
CA VAL A 778 -23.09 14.55 -27.71
C VAL A 778 -21.61 14.70 -28.04
N ILE A 779 -21.01 15.79 -27.55
CA ILE A 779 -19.59 16.11 -27.73
C ILE A 779 -18.95 16.30 -26.36
N ILE A 780 -17.85 15.59 -26.08
CA ILE A 780 -17.09 15.70 -24.83
C ILE A 780 -15.76 16.39 -25.13
N LEU A 781 -15.56 17.58 -24.57
CA LEU A 781 -14.31 18.34 -24.63
C LEU A 781 -13.41 17.92 -23.47
N TYR A 782 -12.23 17.36 -23.76
CA TYR A 782 -11.39 16.71 -22.75
C TYR A 782 -9.89 16.98 -22.90
N ARG A 783 -9.12 16.68 -21.84
CA ARG A 783 -7.64 16.64 -21.87
C ARG A 783 -7.12 15.21 -21.97
N ASP A 784 -7.54 14.39 -21.02
CA ASP A 784 -7.30 12.94 -20.98
C ASP A 784 -8.60 12.24 -20.53
N ILE A 785 -9.04 11.18 -21.22
CA ILE A 785 -10.13 10.34 -20.74
C ILE A 785 -9.59 9.34 -19.72
N ARG A 786 -10.11 9.43 -18.49
CA ARG A 786 -9.70 8.60 -17.34
C ARG A 786 -10.73 7.53 -16.99
N THR A 787 -11.11 6.72 -17.96
CA THR A 787 -11.88 5.47 -17.81
C THR A 787 -10.95 4.28 -17.61
N TYR A 788 -10.25 4.25 -16.47
CA TYR A 788 -9.22 3.22 -16.17
C TYR A 788 -9.81 1.85 -15.81
N GLY A 789 -8.96 0.82 -15.83
CA GLY A 789 -9.39 -0.56 -15.62
C GLY A 789 -10.33 -1.03 -16.74
N LEU A 790 -11.33 -1.80 -16.33
CA LEU A 790 -12.39 -2.33 -17.19
C LEU A 790 -13.39 -1.25 -17.66
N ARG A 791 -13.28 -0.03 -17.14
CA ARG A 791 -14.16 1.08 -17.54
C ARG A 791 -13.87 1.59 -18.96
N GLU A 792 -12.76 1.17 -19.55
CA GLU A 792 -12.41 1.46 -20.94
C GLU A 792 -13.49 1.01 -21.92
N ASP A 793 -14.20 -0.07 -21.62
CA ASP A 793 -15.29 -0.57 -22.44
C ASP A 793 -16.43 0.44 -22.60
N TYR A 794 -16.70 1.24 -21.58
CA TYR A 794 -17.73 2.28 -21.66
C TYR A 794 -17.26 3.47 -22.49
N TYR A 795 -15.97 3.80 -22.44
CA TYR A 795 -15.41 4.81 -23.34
C TYR A 795 -15.50 4.34 -24.80
N LYS A 796 -15.14 3.08 -25.07
CA LYS A 796 -15.33 2.47 -26.39
C LYS A 796 -16.80 2.48 -26.81
N LYS A 797 -17.71 2.00 -25.94
CA LYS A 797 -19.16 1.99 -26.20
C LYS A 797 -19.69 3.38 -26.56
N ALA A 798 -19.31 4.41 -25.81
CA ALA A 798 -19.71 5.79 -26.09
C ALA A 798 -19.28 6.24 -27.50
N ARG A 799 -18.06 5.92 -27.91
CA ARG A 799 -17.57 6.20 -29.27
C ARG A 799 -18.35 5.42 -30.33
N ASP A 800 -18.59 4.13 -30.10
CA ASP A 800 -19.28 3.24 -31.04
C ASP A 800 -20.72 3.68 -31.31
N ILE A 801 -21.41 4.28 -30.32
CA ILE A 801 -22.76 4.84 -30.48
C ILE A 801 -22.79 6.30 -30.93
N GLY A 802 -21.64 6.87 -31.32
CA GLY A 802 -21.53 8.19 -31.95
C GLY A 802 -21.37 9.38 -31.01
N VAL A 803 -20.87 9.19 -29.79
CA VAL A 803 -20.38 10.30 -28.95
C VAL A 803 -19.04 10.79 -29.51
N LEU A 804 -18.92 12.10 -29.72
CA LEU A 804 -17.71 12.74 -30.23
C LEU A 804 -16.81 13.18 -29.07
N PHE A 805 -15.50 13.04 -29.24
CA PHE A 805 -14.51 13.43 -28.25
C PHE A 805 -13.53 14.41 -28.91
N VAL A 806 -13.40 15.61 -28.35
CA VAL A 806 -12.52 16.67 -28.88
C VAL A 806 -11.52 17.04 -27.80
N ARG A 807 -10.23 16.90 -28.12
CA ARG A 807 -9.15 17.20 -27.17
C ARG A 807 -8.88 18.71 -27.13
N TYR A 808 -8.72 19.27 -25.93
CA TYR A 808 -8.19 20.61 -25.71
C TYR A 808 -6.98 20.58 -24.77
N ASP A 809 -6.15 21.63 -24.81
CA ASP A 809 -5.02 21.82 -23.90
C ASP A 809 -5.27 22.95 -22.90
N VAL A 810 -4.49 22.96 -21.81
CA VAL A 810 -4.62 23.97 -20.75
C VAL A 810 -4.41 25.39 -21.26
N GLU A 811 -3.46 25.58 -22.18
CA GLU A 811 -3.16 26.88 -22.77
C GLU A 811 -4.21 27.32 -23.81
N LYS A 812 -5.01 26.39 -24.33
CA LYS A 812 -6.05 26.61 -25.35
C LYS A 812 -7.39 26.03 -24.88
N LYS A 813 -7.88 26.51 -23.73
CA LYS A 813 -9.17 26.08 -23.18
C LYS A 813 -10.34 26.44 -24.11
N PRO A 814 -11.43 25.68 -24.06
CA PRO A 814 -12.67 26.09 -24.71
C PRO A 814 -13.13 27.45 -24.18
N SER A 815 -13.62 28.33 -25.03
CA SER A 815 -14.32 29.56 -24.62
C SER A 815 -15.81 29.44 -24.93
N VAL A 816 -16.64 30.08 -24.11
CA VAL A 816 -18.10 29.98 -24.18
C VAL A 816 -18.67 31.37 -24.36
N GLU A 817 -19.56 31.54 -25.33
CA GLU A 817 -20.31 32.77 -25.60
C GLU A 817 -21.81 32.43 -25.55
N ILE A 818 -22.58 33.25 -24.83
CA ILE A 818 -24.04 33.11 -24.71
C ILE A 818 -24.72 34.24 -25.46
N GLU A 819 -25.51 33.89 -26.49
CA GLU A 819 -26.31 34.84 -27.27
C GLU A 819 -27.81 34.46 -27.15
N GLY A 820 -28.51 35.06 -26.19
CA GLY A 820 -29.90 34.71 -25.88
C GLY A 820 -30.02 33.26 -25.40
N ASN A 821 -30.71 32.41 -26.15
CA ASN A 821 -30.86 30.98 -25.85
C ASN A 821 -29.82 30.08 -26.55
N LYS A 822 -28.87 30.64 -27.30
CA LYS A 822 -27.85 29.87 -28.01
C LYS A 822 -26.52 29.92 -27.27
N ILE A 823 -25.92 28.75 -27.07
CA ILE A 823 -24.57 28.64 -26.50
C ILE A 823 -23.60 28.29 -27.64
N LYS A 824 -22.57 29.12 -27.83
CA LYS A 824 -21.47 28.86 -28.75
C LYS A 824 -20.21 28.53 -27.97
N ILE A 825 -19.53 27.45 -28.35
CA ILE A 825 -18.27 27.03 -27.75
C ILE A 825 -17.18 27.04 -28.80
N LYS A 826 -16.10 27.79 -28.58
CA LYS A 826 -14.91 27.78 -29.44
C LYS A 826 -13.85 26.88 -28.81
N THR A 827 -13.23 26.00 -29.58
CA THR A 827 -12.15 25.11 -29.10
C THR A 827 -11.22 24.74 -30.24
N HIS A 828 -9.95 24.46 -29.96
CA HIS A 828 -8.99 24.06 -30.97
C HIS A 828 -8.96 22.53 -31.13
N ASP A 829 -9.17 22.04 -32.35
CA ASP A 829 -9.04 20.61 -32.66
C ASP A 829 -7.70 20.33 -33.33
N TYR A 830 -6.91 19.48 -32.68
CA TYR A 830 -5.56 19.14 -33.11
C TYR A 830 -5.54 18.17 -34.31
N MET A 831 -6.55 17.31 -34.43
CA MET A 831 -6.63 16.36 -35.55
C MET A 831 -6.87 17.09 -36.87
N LEU A 832 -7.62 18.19 -36.82
CA LEU A 832 -7.94 19.06 -37.95
C LEU A 832 -7.04 20.30 -38.03
N ASN A 833 -6.19 20.52 -37.02
CA ASN A 833 -5.35 21.70 -36.83
C ASN A 833 -6.08 23.03 -37.10
N ARG A 834 -7.28 23.18 -36.51
CA ARG A 834 -8.13 24.38 -36.70
C ARG A 834 -9.00 24.67 -35.49
N GLU A 835 -9.45 25.91 -35.38
CA GLU A 835 -10.49 26.27 -34.42
C GLU A 835 -11.85 25.72 -34.88
N LEU A 836 -12.58 25.11 -33.95
CA LEU A 836 -13.95 24.66 -34.11
C LEU A 836 -14.85 25.61 -33.33
N GLN A 837 -15.97 25.98 -33.95
CA GLN A 837 -17.11 26.58 -33.26
C GLN A 837 -18.22 25.53 -33.19
N LEU A 838 -18.66 25.22 -31.98
CA LEU A 838 -19.72 24.26 -31.68
C LEU A 838 -20.94 25.01 -31.15
N ASP A 839 -22.12 24.73 -31.70
CA ASP A 839 -23.38 25.19 -31.12
C ASP A 839 -23.91 24.14 -30.15
N ALA A 840 -24.35 24.56 -28.97
CA ALA A 840 -24.94 23.69 -27.96
C ALA A 840 -26.33 24.19 -27.52
N ASP A 841 -27.25 23.25 -27.35
CA ASP A 841 -28.53 23.48 -26.67
C ASP A 841 -28.37 23.32 -25.15
N TRP A 842 -27.41 22.48 -24.74
CA TRP A 842 -27.02 22.26 -23.36
C TRP A 842 -25.50 22.23 -23.23
N LEU A 843 -24.98 23.06 -22.34
CA LEU A 843 -23.59 23.00 -21.91
C LEU A 843 -23.53 22.28 -20.56
N VAL A 844 -22.77 21.20 -20.47
CA VAL A 844 -22.69 20.36 -19.29
C VAL A 844 -21.29 20.43 -18.70
N LEU A 845 -21.18 20.92 -17.47
CA LEU A 845 -19.92 21.09 -16.77
C LEU A 845 -19.61 19.85 -15.93
N SER A 846 -18.50 19.18 -16.24
CA SER A 846 -18.01 18.04 -15.47
C SER A 846 -17.15 18.52 -14.31
N THR A 847 -17.83 19.00 -13.27
CA THR A 847 -17.30 19.59 -12.04
C THR A 847 -16.48 18.62 -11.19
N GLY A 848 -15.50 19.17 -10.48
CA GLY A 848 -14.66 18.44 -9.55
C GLY A 848 -15.30 18.17 -8.18
N LEU A 849 -14.57 17.48 -7.31
CA LEU A 849 -14.90 17.29 -5.90
C LEU A 849 -13.99 18.14 -5.02
N ARG A 850 -14.50 18.53 -3.85
CA ARG A 850 -13.79 19.28 -2.81
C ARG A 850 -13.89 18.57 -1.46
N PRO A 851 -12.92 18.77 -0.55
CA PRO A 851 -13.09 18.40 0.85
C PRO A 851 -14.35 19.04 1.43
N HIS A 852 -14.99 18.38 2.38
CA HIS A 852 -16.12 18.98 3.10
C HIS A 852 -15.65 20.21 3.91
N GLN A 853 -16.50 21.23 4.08
CA GLN A 853 -16.13 22.47 4.79
C GLN A 853 -15.70 22.23 6.25
N THR A 854 -16.21 21.18 6.88
CA THR A 854 -15.85 20.79 8.26
C THR A 854 -14.49 20.11 8.36
N THR A 855 -13.88 19.66 7.26
CA THR A 855 -12.64 18.86 7.25
C THR A 855 -11.52 19.54 8.02
N GLU A 856 -11.39 20.87 7.93
CA GLU A 856 -10.40 21.63 8.70
C GLU A 856 -10.61 21.52 10.21
N ASN A 857 -11.82 21.80 10.66
CA ASN A 857 -12.16 21.82 12.08
C ASN A 857 -12.08 20.41 12.67
N THR A 858 -12.56 19.41 11.93
CA THR A 858 -12.40 17.99 12.30
C THR A 858 -10.91 17.61 12.38
N GLY A 859 -10.09 18.03 11.42
CA GLY A 859 -8.65 17.79 11.44
C GLY A 859 -7.94 18.38 12.65
N LYS A 860 -8.27 19.63 13.01
CA LYS A 860 -7.76 20.28 14.22
C LYS A 860 -8.20 19.55 15.50
N MET A 861 -9.46 19.13 15.58
CA MET A 861 -10.03 18.43 16.73
C MET A 861 -9.33 17.10 17.00
N TYR A 862 -9.12 16.29 15.96
CA TYR A 862 -8.47 14.97 16.07
C TYR A 862 -6.95 15.01 15.89
N LYS A 863 -6.37 16.19 15.67
CA LYS A 863 -4.93 16.40 15.45
C LYS A 863 -4.40 15.53 14.30
N VAL A 864 -5.21 15.38 13.26
CA VAL A 864 -4.84 14.65 12.04
C VAL A 864 -4.45 15.62 10.93
N THR A 865 -3.47 15.22 10.12
CA THR A 865 -2.91 16.05 9.06
C THR A 865 -3.79 16.03 7.81
N ARG A 866 -3.64 17.08 7.00
CA ARG A 866 -4.26 17.20 5.67
C ARG A 866 -3.18 17.43 4.63
N ASN A 867 -3.42 17.01 3.39
CA ASN A 867 -2.56 17.38 2.28
C ASN A 867 -2.84 18.83 1.85
N GLN A 868 -2.07 19.34 0.88
CA GLN A 868 -2.20 20.71 0.38
C GLN A 868 -3.58 21.00 -0.25
N ASP A 869 -4.31 19.97 -0.69
CA ASP A 869 -5.65 20.09 -1.29
C ASP A 869 -6.76 20.06 -0.23
N GLY A 870 -6.41 19.95 1.06
CA GLY A 870 -7.34 19.97 2.18
C GLY A 870 -7.99 18.62 2.51
N TYR A 871 -7.61 17.53 1.85
CA TYR A 871 -8.06 16.17 2.20
C TYR A 871 -7.23 15.59 3.35
N PHE A 872 -7.80 14.70 4.15
CA PHE A 872 -7.06 14.03 5.23
C PHE A 872 -5.89 13.21 4.71
N LEU A 873 -4.75 13.26 5.39
CA LEU A 873 -3.54 12.52 5.04
C LEU A 873 -3.45 11.25 5.90
N GLU A 874 -3.45 10.11 5.23
CA GLU A 874 -3.25 8.79 5.81
C GLU A 874 -1.85 8.60 6.43
N ALA A 875 -1.68 7.56 7.24
CA ALA A 875 -0.41 7.21 7.87
C ALA A 875 0.65 6.84 6.83
N HIS A 876 0.26 6.08 5.80
CA HIS A 876 1.13 5.74 4.69
C HIS A 876 0.34 5.37 3.43
N VAL A 877 0.60 6.06 2.32
CA VAL A 877 -0.13 5.92 1.04
C VAL A 877 -0.26 4.46 0.57
N LYS A 878 0.79 3.65 0.77
CA LYS A 878 0.82 2.23 0.36
C LYS A 878 0.30 1.23 1.38
N LEU A 879 0.89 1.19 2.57
CA LEU A 879 0.67 0.10 3.51
C LEU A 879 -0.41 0.37 4.55
N ARG A 880 -0.75 1.64 4.79
CA ARG A 880 -1.73 2.05 5.80
C ARG A 880 -2.63 3.15 5.23
N PRO A 881 -3.38 2.85 4.15
CA PRO A 881 -4.07 3.88 3.37
C PRO A 881 -5.41 4.34 3.98
N VAL A 882 -5.82 3.75 5.10
CA VAL A 882 -7.03 4.11 5.87
C VAL A 882 -6.72 4.52 7.31
N ASP A 883 -5.52 4.27 7.81
CA ASP A 883 -5.10 4.62 9.17
C ASP A 883 -4.60 6.07 9.21
N PHE A 884 -4.70 6.72 10.37
CA PHE A 884 -3.87 7.88 10.69
C PHE A 884 -2.61 7.46 11.48
N PRO A 885 -1.58 8.32 11.55
CA PRO A 885 -0.47 8.13 12.48
C PRO A 885 -0.94 8.03 13.94
N SER A 886 -2.01 8.77 14.28
CA SER A 886 -2.73 8.63 15.55
C SER A 886 -3.51 7.32 15.57
N GLU A 887 -3.11 6.40 16.44
CA GLU A 887 -3.74 5.08 16.58
C GLU A 887 -5.21 5.18 17.00
N GLY A 888 -6.03 4.23 16.54
CA GLY A 888 -7.47 4.20 16.83
C GLY A 888 -8.31 5.13 15.99
N ILE A 889 -7.71 5.92 15.09
CA ILE A 889 -8.43 6.85 14.19
C ILE A 889 -8.18 6.43 12.73
N PHE A 890 -9.25 6.34 11.95
CA PHE A 890 -9.24 5.92 10.56
C PHE A 890 -9.98 6.91 9.66
N VAL A 891 -9.80 6.80 8.34
CA VAL A 891 -10.47 7.64 7.34
C VAL A 891 -11.04 6.79 6.20
N CYS A 892 -12.21 7.17 5.69
CA CYS A 892 -12.77 6.54 4.49
C CYS A 892 -13.58 7.53 3.62
N GLY A 893 -13.85 7.10 2.39
CA GLY A 893 -14.68 7.84 1.45
C GLY A 893 -14.06 9.14 0.97
N LEU A 894 -14.90 10.12 0.61
CA LEU A 894 -14.46 11.38 0.03
C LEU A 894 -13.67 12.28 1.00
N ALA A 895 -13.70 12.00 2.30
CA ALA A 895 -12.88 12.68 3.30
C ALA A 895 -11.37 12.46 3.06
N HIS A 896 -11.01 11.31 2.48
CA HIS A 896 -9.62 10.94 2.17
C HIS A 896 -9.11 11.48 0.84
N ALA A 897 -9.95 11.46 -0.21
CA ALA A 897 -9.67 11.92 -1.57
C ALA A 897 -10.89 11.66 -2.49
N PRO A 898 -10.99 12.32 -3.66
CA PRO A 898 -11.97 11.97 -4.70
C PRO A 898 -11.87 10.51 -5.14
N LYS A 899 -13.02 9.82 -5.24
CA LYS A 899 -13.10 8.40 -5.60
C LYS A 899 -14.50 7.99 -6.07
N ASN A 900 -14.57 6.91 -6.82
CA ASN A 900 -15.82 6.31 -7.28
C ASN A 900 -16.57 5.64 -6.12
N LEU A 901 -17.80 5.20 -6.36
CA LEU A 901 -18.65 4.56 -5.36
C LEU A 901 -18.10 3.20 -4.90
N ASP A 902 -17.62 2.37 -5.82
CA ASP A 902 -17.00 1.06 -5.51
C ASP A 902 -15.72 1.20 -4.68
N GLU A 903 -14.91 2.21 -5.00
CA GLU A 903 -13.69 2.54 -4.25
C GLU A 903 -14.03 3.11 -2.86
N THR A 904 -15.11 3.90 -2.76
CA THR A 904 -15.64 4.40 -1.48
C THR A 904 -16.09 3.25 -0.59
N ILE A 905 -16.90 2.33 -1.11
CA ILE A 905 -17.38 1.15 -0.37
C ILE A 905 -16.19 0.28 0.06
N THR A 906 -15.24 0.03 -0.85
CA THR A 906 -14.02 -0.73 -0.54
C THR A 906 -13.22 -0.10 0.61
N GLN A 907 -12.96 1.22 0.54
CA GLN A 907 -12.20 1.91 1.59
C GLN A 907 -12.96 1.95 2.93
N SER A 908 -14.29 2.03 2.89
CA SER A 908 -15.14 1.97 4.09
C SER A 908 -15.12 0.61 4.78
N LEU A 909 -15.17 -0.47 4.00
CA LEU A 909 -14.97 -1.83 4.51
C LEU A 909 -13.56 -2.01 5.07
N ALA A 910 -12.54 -1.44 4.42
CA ALA A 910 -11.17 -1.47 4.91
C ALA A 910 -11.00 -0.75 6.26
N ALA A 911 -11.57 0.45 6.39
CA ALA A 911 -11.56 1.20 7.66
C ALA A 911 -12.31 0.46 8.77
N ALA A 912 -13.44 -0.19 8.44
CA ALA A 912 -14.17 -1.06 9.36
C ALA A 912 -13.37 -2.29 9.77
N GLY A 913 -12.69 -2.96 8.84
CA GLY A 913 -11.80 -4.09 9.14
C GLY A 913 -10.66 -3.70 10.07
N ARG A 914 -9.97 -2.59 9.77
CA ARG A 914 -8.86 -2.09 10.61
C ARG A 914 -9.34 -1.59 11.99
N ALA A 915 -10.50 -0.96 12.08
CA ALA A 915 -11.11 -0.63 13.37
C ALA A 915 -11.53 -1.90 14.13
N GLY A 916 -12.06 -2.91 13.44
CA GLY A 916 -12.44 -4.20 13.99
C GLY A 916 -11.29 -4.94 14.67
N VAL A 917 -10.07 -4.85 14.10
CA VAL A 917 -8.84 -5.38 14.71
C VAL A 917 -8.57 -4.75 16.08
N ILE A 918 -8.78 -3.45 16.24
CA ILE A 918 -8.58 -2.78 17.54
C ILE A 918 -9.67 -3.22 18.51
N LEU A 919 -10.92 -3.24 18.06
CA LEU A 919 -12.09 -3.53 18.89
C LEU A 919 -12.19 -5.00 19.30
N SER A 920 -11.54 -5.92 18.59
CA SER A 920 -11.51 -7.35 18.93
C SER A 920 -10.62 -7.67 20.13
N HIS A 921 -9.72 -6.76 20.51
CA HIS A 921 -8.87 -6.93 21.67
C HIS A 921 -9.62 -6.57 22.96
N GLU A 922 -9.48 -7.35 24.02
CA GLU A 922 -10.01 -6.98 25.35
C GLU A 922 -9.18 -5.86 26.00
N ARG A 923 -7.86 -5.90 25.76
CA ARG A 923 -6.90 -4.93 26.29
C ARG A 923 -5.84 -4.60 25.24
N LEU A 924 -5.41 -3.35 25.22
CA LEU A 924 -4.28 -2.89 24.41
C LEU A 924 -3.10 -2.56 25.31
N ALA A 925 -1.90 -2.94 24.85
CA ALA A 925 -0.66 -2.52 25.48
C ALA A 925 -0.40 -1.04 25.17
N VAL A 926 -0.12 -0.23 26.18
CA VAL A 926 0.34 1.16 26.01
C VAL A 926 1.85 1.16 25.94
N SER A 927 2.44 1.98 25.06
CA SER A 927 3.90 2.11 24.98
C SER A 927 4.49 2.37 26.36
N GLY A 928 5.54 1.63 26.70
CA GLY A 928 6.34 1.85 27.90
C GLY A 928 7.25 3.05 27.75
N ILE A 929 7.43 3.60 26.54
CA ILE A 929 8.23 4.81 26.28
C ILE A 929 7.37 6.04 26.54
N ILE A 930 7.33 6.45 27.80
CA ILE A 930 6.54 7.58 28.27
C ILE A 930 7.39 8.50 29.13
N ALA A 931 6.92 9.73 29.32
CA ALA A 931 7.47 10.59 30.35
C ALA A 931 7.17 9.97 31.73
N LYS A 932 8.13 10.03 32.64
CA LYS A 932 7.96 9.68 34.06
C LYS A 932 8.13 10.95 34.88
N HIS A 933 7.27 11.10 35.89
CA HIS A 933 7.21 12.29 36.74
C HIS A 933 7.73 11.98 38.15
N LYS A 934 8.90 12.51 38.47
CA LYS A 934 9.52 12.48 39.79
C LYS A 934 8.97 13.63 40.64
N LYS A 935 7.88 13.37 41.38
CA LYS A 935 7.17 14.39 42.17
C LYS A 935 8.08 15.08 43.19
N GLU A 936 9.05 14.37 43.72
CA GLU A 936 10.05 14.86 44.68
C GLU A 936 10.98 15.93 44.11
N LEU A 937 11.20 15.94 42.79
CA LEU A 937 11.97 16.99 42.09
C LEU A 937 11.07 18.12 41.57
N CYS A 938 9.75 17.93 41.58
CA CYS A 938 8.82 18.81 40.91
C CYS A 938 8.44 20.03 41.75
N MET A 939 8.92 21.20 41.31
CA MET A 939 8.52 22.50 41.87
C MET A 939 7.16 23.01 41.38
N SER A 940 6.39 22.21 40.62
CA SER A 940 5.08 22.57 40.05
C SER A 940 5.03 23.93 39.31
N CYS A 941 6.08 24.27 38.54
CA CYS A 941 6.18 25.54 37.80
C CYS A 941 5.20 25.69 36.61
N LEU A 942 4.34 24.69 36.36
CA LEU A 942 3.35 24.63 35.28
C LEU A 942 3.91 24.63 33.84
N GLY A 943 5.23 24.64 33.65
CA GLY A 943 5.84 24.62 32.32
C GLY A 943 5.42 23.42 31.47
N CYS A 944 5.46 22.21 32.05
CA CYS A 944 5.04 20.97 31.40
C CYS A 944 3.53 20.92 31.09
N PHE A 945 2.70 21.47 31.97
CA PHE A 945 1.24 21.55 31.81
C PHE A 945 0.84 22.38 30.59
N ARG A 946 1.50 23.53 30.39
CA ARG A 946 1.16 24.46 29.30
C ARG A 946 1.55 23.97 27.90
N VAL A 947 2.48 23.02 27.80
CA VAL A 947 3.08 22.60 26.52
C VAL A 947 2.69 21.19 26.08
N CYS A 948 2.10 20.39 26.96
CA CYS A 948 1.74 19.02 26.60
C CYS A 948 0.54 19.02 25.64
N PRO A 949 0.67 18.46 24.43
CA PRO A 949 -0.45 18.42 23.49
C PRO A 949 -1.47 17.32 23.84
N PHE A 950 -1.27 16.54 24.90
CA PHE A 950 -2.12 15.40 25.27
C PHE A 950 -2.76 15.54 26.64
N ASP A 951 -2.59 16.70 27.30
CA ASP A 951 -3.09 16.98 28.65
C ASP A 951 -2.70 15.88 29.65
N SER A 952 -1.52 15.31 29.45
CA SER A 952 -0.99 14.22 30.25
C SER A 952 -0.46 14.74 31.59
N PRO A 953 0.37 15.79 31.66
CA PRO A 953 0.51 16.59 32.88
C PRO A 953 -0.79 17.34 33.17
N TYR A 954 -1.29 17.26 34.41
CA TYR A 954 -2.51 17.93 34.85
C TYR A 954 -2.33 18.47 36.28
N ILE A 955 -3.25 19.30 36.74
CA ILE A 955 -3.27 19.78 38.14
C ILE A 955 -4.04 18.75 38.96
N GLY A 956 -3.35 18.10 39.90
CA GLY A 956 -3.94 17.14 40.82
C GLY A 956 -4.80 17.79 41.90
N GLU A 957 -5.49 16.97 42.68
CA GLU A 957 -6.33 17.41 43.79
C GLU A 957 -5.55 18.15 44.88
N ASP A 958 -4.25 17.88 45.00
CA ASP A 958 -3.31 18.57 45.89
C ASP A 958 -2.83 19.92 45.36
N GLY A 959 -3.39 20.39 44.23
CA GLY A 959 -3.01 21.63 43.55
C GLY A 959 -1.64 21.58 42.87
N LYS A 960 -0.96 20.43 42.88
CA LYS A 960 0.37 20.25 42.27
C LYS A 960 0.25 19.59 40.90
N ILE A 961 1.33 19.65 40.14
CA ILE A 961 1.39 18.91 38.88
C ILE A 961 1.35 17.40 39.17
N ALA A 962 0.47 16.71 38.46
CA ALA A 962 0.37 15.26 38.39
C ALA A 962 0.56 14.82 36.92
N HIS A 963 0.65 13.51 36.69
CA HIS A 963 0.93 12.95 35.37
C HIS A 963 0.05 11.73 35.11
N ASN A 964 -0.66 11.75 33.98
CA ASN A 964 -1.40 10.62 33.47
C ASN A 964 -0.54 9.89 32.43
N GLU A 965 0.07 8.79 32.87
CA GLU A 965 0.98 7.98 32.06
C GLU A 965 0.29 7.35 30.85
N VAL A 966 -0.99 7.02 30.97
CA VAL A 966 -1.78 6.41 29.90
C VAL A 966 -2.03 7.39 28.74
N LYS A 967 -2.21 8.68 29.05
CA LYS A 967 -2.32 9.75 28.05
C LYS A 967 -0.96 10.16 27.45
N CYS A 968 0.15 9.69 28.01
CA CYS A 968 1.46 10.13 27.57
C CYS A 968 1.88 9.42 26.28
N MET A 969 2.11 10.18 25.21
CA MET A 969 2.63 9.64 23.94
C MET A 969 4.18 9.68 23.85
N GLY A 970 4.88 9.92 24.95
CA GLY A 970 6.35 9.85 24.99
C GLY A 970 7.11 10.91 24.17
N CYS A 971 6.46 12.00 23.74
CA CYS A 971 7.06 13.00 22.82
C CYS A 971 8.26 13.79 23.37
N GLY A 972 8.50 13.75 24.68
CA GLY A 972 9.67 14.41 25.30
C GLY A 972 9.58 15.93 25.51
N ILE A 973 8.53 16.61 25.01
CA ILE A 973 8.37 18.07 25.14
C ILE A 973 8.44 18.51 26.63
N CYS A 974 7.71 17.81 27.50
CA CYS A 974 7.69 18.14 28.93
C CYS A 974 9.04 17.86 29.61
N ALA A 975 9.79 16.87 29.15
CA ALA A 975 11.11 16.54 29.68
C ALA A 975 12.17 17.58 29.26
N ALA A 976 12.11 18.02 28.00
CA ALA A 976 13.01 19.03 27.47
C ALA A 976 12.87 20.37 28.20
N ILE A 977 11.64 20.81 28.48
CA ILE A 977 11.38 22.11 29.13
C ILE A 977 11.52 22.09 30.66
N CYS A 978 11.53 20.90 31.30
CA CYS A 978 11.50 20.81 32.76
C CYS A 978 12.83 21.30 33.36
N PRO A 979 12.86 22.43 34.08
CA PRO A 979 14.13 22.98 34.59
C PRO A 979 14.72 22.09 35.69
N ALA A 980 13.86 21.48 36.49
CA ALA A 980 14.26 20.56 37.56
C ALA A 980 14.51 19.12 37.08
N LYS A 981 14.31 18.85 35.77
CA LYS A 981 14.36 17.48 35.19
C LYS A 981 13.50 16.47 35.94
N ALA A 982 12.41 16.94 36.55
CA ALA A 982 11.40 16.13 37.22
C ALA A 982 10.60 15.27 36.22
N PHE A 983 10.50 15.71 34.97
CA PHE A 983 10.01 14.89 33.86
C PHE A 983 11.19 14.38 33.03
N GLN A 984 11.23 13.07 32.76
CA GLN A 984 12.13 12.46 31.78
C GLN A 984 11.42 11.34 31.01
N VAL A 985 11.74 11.17 29.73
CA VAL A 985 11.25 10.02 28.96
C VAL A 985 12.10 8.81 29.28
N ASN A 986 11.50 7.76 29.82
CA ASN A 986 12.23 6.65 30.44
C ASN A 986 13.17 5.86 29.50
N ASN A 987 12.97 5.91 28.17
CA ASN A 987 13.90 5.35 27.17
C ASN A 987 14.74 6.41 26.40
N PHE A 988 14.59 7.68 26.73
CA PHE A 988 15.29 8.83 26.12
C PHE A 988 15.62 9.87 27.21
N ARG A 989 16.18 9.40 28.32
CA ARG A 989 16.57 10.25 29.44
C ARG A 989 17.83 11.05 29.11
N ASP A 990 18.04 12.17 29.79
CA ASP A 990 19.20 13.03 29.54
C ASP A 990 20.53 12.29 29.67
N ASP A 991 20.68 11.36 30.65
CA ASP A 991 21.88 10.54 30.80
C ASP A 991 22.12 9.63 29.59
N GLN A 992 21.05 9.07 29.01
CA GLN A 992 21.12 8.25 27.81
C GLN A 992 21.51 9.06 26.57
N ILE A 993 20.90 10.24 26.40
CA ILE A 993 21.19 11.12 25.25
C ILE A 993 22.59 11.70 25.34
N LEU A 994 23.02 12.15 26.52
CA LEU A 994 24.38 12.65 26.74
C LEU A 994 25.42 11.56 26.47
N ALA A 995 25.20 10.32 26.94
CA ALA A 995 26.10 9.21 26.64
C ALA A 995 26.24 8.93 25.13
N MET A 996 25.16 9.13 24.34
CA MET A 996 25.25 9.05 22.88
C MET A 996 26.08 10.20 22.29
N ILE A 997 25.88 11.43 22.79
CA ILE A 997 26.61 12.62 22.33
C ILE A 997 28.10 12.48 22.65
N ASP A 998 28.44 12.05 23.87
CA ASP A 998 29.82 11.81 24.31
C ASP A 998 30.47 10.76 23.41
N ALA A 999 29.80 9.61 23.20
CA ALA A 999 30.29 8.56 22.30
C ALA A 999 30.45 9.00 20.84
N ALA A 1000 29.63 9.96 20.36
CA ALA A 1000 29.75 10.52 19.01
C ALA A 1000 30.89 11.55 18.90
N SER A 1001 31.20 12.25 19.99
CA SER A 1001 32.20 13.32 20.05
C SER A 1001 33.60 12.83 20.45
N GLU A 1002 33.74 11.60 20.94
CA GLU A 1002 35.02 10.91 21.20
C GLU A 1002 35.85 10.57 19.93
N CYS A 1003 35.59 11.23 18.79
CA CYS A 1003 36.42 11.12 17.58
C CYS A 1003 37.60 12.11 17.59
N GLU A 1004 38.78 11.54 17.83
CA GLU A 1004 40.16 12.01 17.57
C GLU A 1004 40.80 13.04 18.51
N SER A 1005 41.61 12.53 19.44
CA SER A 1005 42.82 13.21 19.94
C SER A 1005 43.79 13.47 18.77
N GLY A 1006 43.55 14.52 17.99
CA GLY A 1006 44.34 14.85 16.80
C GLY A 1006 44.05 16.19 16.11
N VAL A 1007 42.94 16.87 16.38
CA VAL A 1007 42.59 18.13 15.67
C VAL A 1007 42.09 19.22 16.63
N VAL A 1008 42.94 19.67 17.55
CA VAL A 1008 42.93 21.07 18.01
C VAL A 1008 44.38 21.47 18.26
N GLY A 1009 45.04 21.96 17.20
CA GLY A 1009 46.25 22.77 17.31
C GLY A 1009 45.87 24.20 16.98
N GLY A 1010 46.12 25.14 17.90
CA GLY A 1010 45.90 26.57 17.72
C GLY A 1010 45.04 27.19 18.80
#